data_AF-A0A7Y5KST3-F1
#
_entry.id   AF-A0A7Y5KST3-F1
#
_cell.length_a   1.000
_cell.length_b   1.000
_cell.length_c   1.000
_cell.angle_alpha   90.00
_cell.angle_beta   90.00
_cell.angle_gamma   90.00
#
_symmetry.space_group_name_H-M   'P 1'
#
loop_
_entity.id
_entity.type
_entity.pdbx_description
1 polymer ?
#
loop_
_entity_poly.entity_id
_entity_poly.type
_entity_poly.pdbx_seq_one_letter_code
_entity_poly.pdbx_strand_id
1 'polypeptide(L)'
;MLRRRSLHRLVLGSTFALAALVTSPASAEDVWSSPYPGMSLLHRTTPDPNHVYVLFTDLCAPGVSIRATTSDERQQRTSTWAGARDVEAAFNGDLFSYGSYATFGVAMGNGGIWPDTSDDDEKGFVAFGRNLTYYSRPWGVIEGIPAGATEAVSGLRPMIFDGVMRNLDDCDSIECELHPRTAMGLTRDKRTLILLAVDGRQGDSIGFTDKQTALTMQEFGAWNAFNLDGGGSTTAWIKGQGIINDPSDDAGERVVANHIGIHADGIELGAPMACNEDPIEELLNDAHELDGLGSTDIDADGKSDVCIRSSADLSCHASGDGGFGDPIVVAELSDAAGWAEPDNYTTLRMGDITGDGRADACIRANAGIICFVATDGGFGPEVAGPPLSDEAGWADPGHYTTLRMADVTGDGLDDLCGRGPEGFSCWPSKGDGSFGDEIPLLREDGEREMADAWGWNAPQHYGTLRMGDLDFDGKADVCARAVDGVYCWRSLGDGFSPAITGPSWRDDQGWGNARYWSTIRMADIDGDGAVELCARSSASFFCQRFDGVGFGPELAGPPLSDANGWDDQANYLTLRMGDVDGDGKADVCGRSNTSFMCWASTGEGFSEEIPGPELSDLHGWYGHRYFRTIRLVDVDGDGKSDVCARGGAGLDCWLSDGAGFPTYVAGPAWADAQGWGSPQYYMTFRASGPPPRHPSDGGGGGGGGEGGSNGAGGGPSGSGGNGSDAGETDGGSGDGCGCRTTDEDRGARGLVALGAVAAALVAARSRRRTGTHPRR
;
A
#
# COMPACT_ATOMS: atom_id res chain seq x y z
N MET A 1 80.06 38.25 11.02
CA MET A 1 81.43 37.83 10.65
C MET A 1 81.63 36.38 11.06
N LEU A 2 82.20 35.60 10.13
CA LEU A 2 82.80 34.27 10.23
C LEU A 2 81.98 33.01 10.62
N ARG A 3 81.93 32.12 9.61
CA ARG A 3 81.57 30.69 9.59
C ARG A 3 82.44 29.85 10.51
N ARG A 4 81.92 28.68 10.94
CA ARG A 4 82.56 27.37 10.72
C ARG A 4 81.58 26.20 10.98
N ARG A 5 81.41 25.35 9.97
CA ARG A 5 80.85 23.99 10.04
C ARG A 5 81.96 23.04 10.51
N SER A 6 81.61 21.95 11.21
CA SER A 6 81.97 20.59 10.79
C SER A 6 81.49 19.49 11.76
N LEU A 7 80.72 18.57 11.16
CA LEU A 7 80.60 17.12 11.34
C LEU A 7 80.78 16.45 12.72
N HIS A 8 79.79 15.64 13.09
CA HIS A 8 79.96 14.44 13.92
C HIS A 8 79.41 13.22 13.18
N ARG A 9 80.23 12.16 13.10
CA ARG A 9 79.83 10.80 12.73
C ARG A 9 79.31 10.10 13.98
N LEU A 10 78.17 9.44 13.79
CA LEU A 10 77.48 8.55 14.74
C LEU A 10 78.06 7.12 14.68
N VAL A 11 77.57 6.27 15.60
CA VAL A 11 77.62 4.79 15.67
C VAL A 11 78.50 4.29 16.85
N LEU A 12 78.09 3.41 17.80
CA LEU A 12 76.93 2.52 18.02
C LEU A 12 76.87 2.22 19.55
N GLY A 13 75.72 1.79 20.08
CA GLY A 13 75.63 1.20 21.44
C GLY A 13 74.20 0.91 21.90
N SER A 14 73.78 -0.34 21.71
CA SER A 14 72.42 -0.88 21.74
C SER A 14 71.72 -0.92 23.10
N THR A 15 70.39 -0.73 23.09
CA THR A 15 69.48 -1.23 24.13
C THR A 15 68.33 -1.98 23.46
N PHE A 16 68.12 -3.24 23.83
CA PHE A 16 67.04 -4.10 23.35
C PHE A 16 65.70 -3.65 23.94
N ALA A 17 64.72 -3.34 23.09
CA ALA A 17 63.32 -3.20 23.47
C ALA A 17 62.52 -4.30 22.77
N LEU A 18 61.88 -5.17 23.56
CA LEU A 18 60.97 -6.21 23.11
C LEU A 18 59.65 -5.53 22.72
N ALA A 19 59.42 -5.31 21.43
CA ALA A 19 58.12 -4.86 20.93
C ALA A 19 57.17 -6.06 20.88
N ALA A 20 56.19 -6.11 21.79
CA ALA A 20 55.04 -6.97 21.63
C ALA A 20 54.22 -6.43 20.44
N LEU A 21 54.27 -7.13 19.32
CA LEU A 21 53.33 -6.95 18.21
C LEU A 21 51.95 -7.36 18.74
N VAL A 22 51.13 -6.38 19.08
CA VAL A 22 49.69 -6.56 19.20
C VAL A 22 49.17 -6.64 17.76
N THR A 23 48.98 -7.86 17.27
CA THR A 23 48.19 -8.08 16.05
C THR A 23 46.74 -7.83 16.41
N SER A 24 46.20 -6.69 16.00
CA SER A 24 44.74 -6.50 15.98
C SER A 24 44.14 -7.60 15.11
N PRO A 25 43.06 -8.29 15.52
CA PRO A 25 42.34 -9.16 14.60
C PRO A 25 41.83 -8.30 13.44
N ALA A 26 42.02 -8.77 12.20
CA ALA A 26 41.43 -8.13 11.03
C ALA A 26 39.91 -8.08 11.22
N SER A 27 39.35 -6.88 11.34
CA SER A 27 37.91 -6.66 11.32
C SER A 27 37.41 -6.84 9.89
N ALA A 28 36.15 -7.27 9.73
CA ALA A 28 35.49 -7.15 8.45
C ALA A 28 35.53 -5.68 7.99
N GLU A 29 35.90 -5.43 6.73
CA GLU A 29 35.93 -4.10 6.14
C GLU A 29 34.93 -4.06 4.98
N ASP A 30 33.95 -3.17 5.10
CA ASP A 30 32.91 -2.92 4.09
C ASP A 30 33.21 -1.61 3.37
N VAL A 31 33.36 -1.69 2.06
CA VAL A 31 33.58 -0.55 1.18
C VAL A 31 32.37 -0.40 0.27
N TRP A 32 31.67 0.73 0.40
CA TRP A 32 30.50 1.05 -0.40
C TRP A 32 30.83 2.01 -1.54
N SER A 33 30.17 1.83 -2.68
CA SER A 33 30.21 2.74 -3.81
C SER A 33 28.86 2.78 -4.53
N SER A 34 28.62 3.80 -5.35
CA SER A 34 27.42 3.91 -6.18
C SER A 34 27.87 4.04 -7.64
N PRO A 35 28.05 2.91 -8.36
CA PRO A 35 28.65 2.94 -9.69
C PRO A 35 27.76 3.63 -10.74
N TYR A 36 26.44 3.53 -10.58
CA TYR A 36 25.42 4.12 -11.46
C TYR A 36 24.17 4.53 -10.66
N PRO A 37 23.31 5.43 -11.17
CA PRO A 37 22.02 5.74 -10.55
C PRO A 37 21.18 4.49 -10.31
N GLY A 38 20.52 4.41 -9.16
CA GLY A 38 19.75 3.22 -8.76
C GLY A 38 20.60 2.02 -8.32
N MET A 39 21.94 2.11 -8.32
CA MET A 39 22.83 1.03 -7.88
C MET A 39 23.70 1.42 -6.68
N SER A 40 23.83 0.48 -5.75
CA SER A 40 24.83 0.51 -4.67
C SER A 40 25.64 -0.77 -4.67
N LEU A 41 26.97 -0.67 -4.68
CA LEU A 41 27.89 -1.80 -4.68
C LEU A 41 28.67 -1.84 -3.36
N LEU A 42 28.58 -2.97 -2.68
CA LEU A 42 29.39 -3.32 -1.52
C LEU A 42 30.53 -4.26 -1.93
N HIS A 43 31.74 -3.93 -1.48
CA HIS A 43 32.85 -4.87 -1.39
C HIS A 43 33.18 -5.12 0.08
N ARG A 44 33.03 -6.36 0.54
CA ARG A 44 33.32 -6.79 1.91
C ARG A 44 34.51 -7.74 1.92
N THR A 45 35.45 -7.48 2.84
CA THR A 45 36.53 -8.41 3.18
C THR A 45 36.28 -8.98 4.58
N THR A 46 36.26 -10.29 4.75
CA THR A 46 35.95 -10.94 6.05
C THR A 46 37.19 -11.43 6.81
N PRO A 47 37.10 -11.69 8.14
CA PRO A 47 38.22 -12.17 8.96
C PRO A 47 38.74 -13.56 8.56
N ASP A 48 37.84 -14.46 8.20
CA ASP A 48 38.18 -15.62 7.37
C ASP A 48 38.28 -15.06 5.96
N PRO A 49 39.48 -14.99 5.33
CA PRO A 49 39.69 -14.11 4.20
C PRO A 49 38.73 -14.51 3.07
N ASN A 50 37.72 -13.67 2.84
CA ASN A 50 36.80 -13.76 1.72
C ASN A 50 36.55 -12.38 1.16
N HIS A 51 36.52 -12.28 -0.16
CA HIS A 51 36.07 -11.10 -0.88
C HIS A 51 34.65 -11.33 -1.37
N VAL A 52 33.72 -10.49 -0.92
CA VAL A 52 32.30 -10.55 -1.22
C VAL A 52 31.89 -9.26 -1.91
N TYR A 53 31.29 -9.38 -3.10
CA TYR A 53 30.78 -8.26 -3.88
C TYR A 53 29.27 -8.38 -3.94
N VAL A 54 28.56 -7.35 -3.50
CA VAL A 54 27.08 -7.32 -3.49
C VAL A 54 26.60 -6.06 -4.18
N LEU A 55 25.86 -6.24 -5.27
CA LEU A 55 25.20 -5.16 -5.99
C LEU A 55 23.72 -5.12 -5.61
N PHE A 56 23.30 -3.97 -5.09
CA PHE A 56 21.92 -3.62 -4.80
C PHE A 56 21.41 -2.73 -5.93
N THR A 57 20.32 -3.13 -6.58
CA THR A 57 19.72 -2.40 -7.69
C THR A 57 18.26 -2.08 -7.36
N ASP A 58 17.92 -0.79 -7.26
CA ASP A 58 16.54 -0.31 -7.17
C ASP A 58 15.88 -0.47 -8.54
N LEU A 59 15.05 -1.51 -8.70
CA LEU A 59 14.35 -1.83 -9.94
C LEU A 59 13.33 -0.74 -10.33
N CYS A 60 12.97 0.13 -9.39
CA CYS A 60 12.03 1.23 -9.58
C CYS A 60 12.75 2.56 -9.88
N ALA A 61 14.08 2.58 -9.87
CA ALA A 61 14.83 3.79 -10.23
C ALA A 61 14.69 4.09 -11.74
N PRO A 62 14.54 5.37 -12.12
CA PRO A 62 14.42 5.77 -13.53
C PRO A 62 15.62 5.29 -14.37
N GLY A 63 15.34 4.74 -15.55
CA GLY A 63 16.35 4.19 -16.46
C GLY A 63 16.95 2.86 -16.02
N VAL A 64 16.47 2.24 -14.93
CA VAL A 64 16.86 0.88 -14.55
C VAL A 64 16.01 -0.15 -15.28
N SER A 65 16.67 -1.11 -15.93
CA SER A 65 16.02 -2.29 -16.52
C SER A 65 16.94 -3.51 -16.49
N ILE A 66 16.34 -4.70 -16.58
CA ILE A 66 17.06 -5.97 -16.61
C ILE A 66 17.19 -6.45 -18.05
N ARG A 67 18.34 -7.06 -18.36
CA ARG A 67 18.63 -7.74 -19.61
C ARG A 67 19.22 -9.11 -19.31
N ALA A 68 18.60 -10.18 -19.78
CA ALA A 68 19.10 -11.55 -19.68
C ALA A 68 19.51 -12.08 -21.06
N THR A 69 20.44 -13.02 -21.13
CA THR A 69 20.96 -13.51 -22.42
C THR A 69 19.85 -14.18 -23.27
N THR A 70 19.75 -13.84 -24.57
CA THR A 70 18.88 -14.59 -25.50
C THR A 70 19.53 -15.91 -25.94
N SER A 71 18.77 -16.85 -26.47
CA SER A 71 19.29 -18.18 -26.84
C SER A 71 20.39 -18.12 -27.91
N ASP A 72 20.33 -17.16 -28.83
CA ASP A 72 21.34 -16.92 -29.87
C ASP A 72 22.59 -16.16 -29.35
N GLU A 73 22.51 -15.57 -28.15
CA GLU A 73 23.62 -14.89 -27.48
C GLU A 73 24.40 -15.78 -26.50
N ARG A 74 23.97 -17.03 -26.30
CA ARG A 74 24.59 -17.96 -25.35
C ARG A 74 26.07 -18.24 -25.63
N GLN A 75 26.77 -18.83 -24.65
CA GLN A 75 28.18 -19.26 -24.77
C GLN A 75 29.15 -18.08 -24.92
N GLN A 76 29.05 -17.13 -23.99
CA GLN A 76 30.00 -16.01 -23.91
C GLN A 76 30.61 -15.90 -22.52
N ARG A 77 31.67 -15.11 -22.43
CA ARG A 77 32.18 -14.60 -21.15
C ARG A 77 31.28 -13.47 -20.69
N THR A 78 30.99 -13.38 -19.39
CA THR A 78 30.19 -12.30 -18.78
C THR A 78 30.64 -10.92 -19.21
N SER A 79 31.94 -10.63 -19.15
CA SER A 79 32.53 -9.36 -19.55
C SER A 79 32.34 -9.04 -21.04
N THR A 80 32.43 -10.05 -21.90
CA THR A 80 32.29 -9.91 -23.35
C THR A 80 30.83 -9.67 -23.72
N TRP A 81 29.91 -10.43 -23.13
CA TRP A 81 28.48 -10.25 -23.33
C TRP A 81 28.03 -8.88 -22.80
N ALA A 82 28.47 -8.49 -21.60
CA ALA A 82 28.11 -7.23 -20.98
C ALA A 82 28.53 -6.03 -21.84
N GLY A 83 29.79 -6.02 -22.31
CA GLY A 83 30.27 -4.97 -23.21
C GLY A 83 29.56 -4.94 -24.57
N ALA A 84 29.12 -6.09 -25.08
CA ALA A 84 28.38 -6.17 -26.35
C ALA A 84 26.92 -5.72 -26.23
N ARG A 85 26.31 -5.87 -25.04
CA ARG A 85 24.93 -5.44 -24.75
C ARG A 85 24.85 -4.05 -24.13
N ASP A 86 25.99 -3.43 -23.87
CA ASP A 86 26.12 -2.10 -23.28
C ASP A 86 25.37 -1.93 -21.95
N VAL A 87 25.33 -2.99 -21.13
CA VAL A 87 24.80 -2.94 -19.77
C VAL A 87 25.81 -2.28 -18.83
N GLU A 88 25.34 -1.66 -17.75
CA GLU A 88 26.17 -0.98 -16.74
C GLU A 88 26.78 -1.96 -15.73
N ALA A 89 26.08 -3.05 -15.44
CA ALA A 89 26.56 -4.13 -14.58
C ALA A 89 26.13 -5.49 -15.12
N ALA A 90 26.91 -6.54 -14.86
CA ALA A 90 26.58 -7.91 -15.25
C ALA A 90 27.16 -8.96 -14.31
N PHE A 91 26.41 -10.06 -14.14
CA PHE A 91 26.81 -11.26 -13.41
C PHE A 91 26.55 -12.49 -14.29
N ASN A 92 27.27 -13.58 -14.03
CA ASN A 92 26.95 -14.87 -14.66
C ASN A 92 25.56 -15.37 -14.21
N GLY A 93 24.91 -16.18 -15.06
CA GLY A 93 23.55 -16.67 -14.86
C GLY A 93 23.47 -18.12 -14.37
N ASP A 94 22.59 -18.87 -15.02
CA ASP A 94 22.06 -20.17 -14.63
C ASP A 94 23.10 -21.29 -14.61
N LEU A 95 22.82 -22.31 -13.77
CA LEU A 95 23.49 -23.60 -13.88
C LEU A 95 23.22 -24.24 -15.24
N PHE A 96 24.23 -24.84 -15.87
CA PHE A 96 24.15 -25.28 -17.26
C PHE A 96 24.91 -26.57 -17.57
N SER A 97 24.57 -27.18 -18.71
CA SER A 97 25.27 -28.32 -19.28
C SER A 97 26.53 -27.88 -20.05
N TYR A 98 27.73 -28.31 -19.65
CA TYR A 98 28.97 -28.00 -20.39
C TYR A 98 29.00 -28.51 -21.85
N GLY A 99 28.17 -29.51 -22.19
CA GLY A 99 28.11 -30.06 -23.54
C GLY A 99 27.25 -29.23 -24.50
N SER A 100 26.07 -28.82 -24.05
CA SER A 100 25.06 -28.14 -24.88
C SER A 100 24.92 -26.65 -24.57
N TYR A 101 25.35 -26.21 -23.38
CA TYR A 101 25.02 -24.93 -22.76
C TYR A 101 23.52 -24.68 -22.65
N ALA A 102 22.75 -25.76 -22.52
CA ALA A 102 21.37 -25.68 -22.07
C ALA A 102 21.36 -25.32 -20.58
N THR A 103 20.49 -24.38 -20.18
CA THR A 103 20.29 -24.00 -18.79
C THR A 103 19.45 -25.06 -18.09
N PHE A 104 19.66 -25.24 -16.79
CA PHE A 104 18.89 -26.22 -16.03
C PHE A 104 17.51 -25.69 -15.63
N GLY A 105 17.34 -24.38 -15.42
CA GLY A 105 16.04 -23.74 -15.21
C GLY A 105 15.68 -22.78 -16.35
N VAL A 106 14.47 -22.24 -16.30
CA VAL A 106 13.91 -21.26 -17.24
C VAL A 106 14.89 -20.12 -17.57
N ALA A 107 15.26 -20.02 -18.84
CA ALA A 107 16.02 -18.90 -19.39
C ALA A 107 15.21 -18.20 -20.48
N MET A 108 15.14 -16.86 -20.39
CA MET A 108 14.45 -16.02 -21.35
C MET A 108 15.23 -14.73 -21.53
N GLY A 109 15.32 -14.25 -22.76
CA GLY A 109 15.89 -12.94 -23.04
C GLY A 109 15.14 -12.23 -24.15
N ASN A 110 14.89 -10.93 -23.99
CA ASN A 110 14.26 -10.06 -24.98
C ASN A 110 12.93 -10.64 -25.53
N GLY A 111 12.08 -11.17 -24.66
CA GLY A 111 10.78 -11.74 -25.05
C GLY A 111 10.84 -13.21 -25.50
N GLY A 112 12.03 -13.79 -25.70
CA GLY A 112 12.22 -15.13 -26.24
C GLY A 112 12.64 -16.15 -25.18
N ILE A 113 11.80 -17.17 -24.95
CA ILE A 113 12.14 -18.34 -24.11
C ILE A 113 13.14 -19.21 -24.86
N TRP A 114 14.18 -19.70 -24.17
CA TRP A 114 15.12 -20.63 -24.76
C TRP A 114 14.44 -21.96 -25.10
N PRO A 115 14.76 -22.60 -26.25
CA PRO A 115 14.07 -23.81 -26.67
C PRO A 115 14.45 -25.06 -25.86
N ASP A 116 15.59 -25.03 -25.16
CA ASP A 116 16.17 -26.13 -24.38
C ASP A 116 16.17 -25.82 -22.87
N THR A 117 15.18 -25.05 -22.42
CA THR A 117 14.96 -24.70 -21.00
C THR A 117 13.64 -25.26 -20.49
N SER A 118 13.53 -25.48 -19.18
CA SER A 118 12.29 -25.94 -18.54
C SER A 118 12.28 -25.59 -17.05
N ASP A 119 11.09 -25.36 -16.52
CA ASP A 119 10.86 -25.31 -15.07
C ASP A 119 10.62 -26.71 -14.50
N ASP A 120 10.99 -26.93 -13.25
CA ASP A 120 10.67 -28.14 -12.48
C ASP A 120 10.50 -27.82 -10.99
N ASP A 121 10.18 -28.84 -10.19
CA ASP A 121 9.92 -28.65 -8.76
C ASP A 121 11.20 -28.39 -7.95
N GLU A 122 12.39 -28.56 -8.52
CA GLU A 122 13.67 -28.38 -7.84
C GLU A 122 14.32 -27.03 -8.12
N LYS A 123 13.88 -26.29 -9.14
CA LYS A 123 14.52 -25.04 -9.55
C LYS A 123 13.60 -23.86 -9.28
N GLY A 124 14.15 -22.67 -9.39
CA GLY A 124 13.34 -21.46 -9.40
C GLY A 124 13.96 -20.40 -10.26
N PHE A 125 13.14 -19.45 -10.66
CA PHE A 125 13.55 -18.39 -11.56
C PHE A 125 12.98 -17.06 -11.12
N VAL A 126 13.65 -16.00 -11.54
CA VAL A 126 13.12 -14.64 -11.46
C VAL A 126 12.89 -14.17 -12.89
N ALA A 127 11.67 -13.72 -13.16
CA ALA A 127 11.25 -13.12 -14.42
C ALA A 127 11.05 -11.62 -14.24
N PHE A 128 11.47 -10.87 -15.25
CA PHE A 128 11.36 -9.42 -15.30
C PHE A 128 10.64 -9.00 -16.58
N GLY A 129 9.89 -7.90 -16.50
CA GLY A 129 9.22 -7.25 -17.61
C GLY A 129 8.68 -5.90 -17.16
N ARG A 130 8.08 -5.13 -18.07
CA ARG A 130 7.54 -3.81 -17.74
C ARG A 130 6.52 -3.94 -16.61
N ASN A 131 6.77 -3.23 -15.50
CA ASN A 131 6.00 -3.32 -14.25
C ASN A 131 5.86 -4.76 -13.68
N LEU A 132 6.82 -5.64 -13.98
CA LEU A 132 6.79 -7.04 -13.61
C LEU A 132 8.12 -7.48 -13.00
N THR A 133 8.02 -7.98 -11.77
CA THR A 133 9.03 -8.77 -11.08
C THR A 133 8.32 -9.98 -10.50
N TYR A 134 8.57 -11.13 -11.10
CA TYR A 134 8.01 -12.40 -10.67
C TYR A 134 9.12 -13.30 -10.18
N TYR A 135 8.90 -13.95 -9.05
CA TYR A 135 9.73 -15.08 -8.63
C TYR A 135 8.85 -16.33 -8.64
N SER A 136 9.37 -17.44 -9.15
CA SER A 136 8.63 -18.70 -9.12
C SER A 136 8.59 -19.25 -7.70
N ARG A 137 7.45 -19.86 -7.35
CA ARG A 137 7.31 -20.53 -6.05
C ARG A 137 8.12 -21.83 -6.08
N PRO A 138 8.84 -22.18 -5.00
CA PRO A 138 9.44 -23.49 -4.89
C PRO A 138 8.34 -24.54 -5.00
N TRP A 139 8.63 -25.61 -5.74
CA TRP A 139 7.72 -26.75 -5.97
C TRP A 139 6.50 -26.47 -6.84
N GLY A 140 6.32 -25.24 -7.32
CA GLY A 140 5.27 -24.88 -8.26
C GLY A 140 5.78 -24.97 -9.69
N VAL A 141 5.57 -26.09 -10.37
CA VAL A 141 5.86 -26.19 -11.80
C VAL A 141 4.84 -25.37 -12.57
N ILE A 142 5.28 -24.32 -13.26
CA ILE A 142 4.42 -23.52 -14.13
C ILE A 142 4.62 -23.89 -15.60
N GLU A 143 3.53 -24.11 -16.34
CA GLU A 143 3.56 -24.51 -17.76
C GLU A 143 4.01 -23.38 -18.72
N GLY A 144 4.45 -22.23 -18.19
CA GLY A 144 4.94 -21.08 -18.96
C GLY A 144 5.45 -19.95 -18.07
N ILE A 145 6.03 -18.92 -18.69
CA ILE A 145 6.50 -17.71 -18.00
C ILE A 145 5.32 -16.73 -17.82
N PRO A 146 5.26 -15.95 -16.73
CA PRO A 146 4.23 -14.92 -16.55
C PRO A 146 4.04 -14.02 -17.77
N ALA A 147 2.79 -13.69 -18.09
CA ALA A 147 2.48 -12.76 -19.17
C ALA A 147 3.13 -11.39 -18.91
N GLY A 148 3.74 -10.81 -19.95
CA GLY A 148 4.46 -9.53 -19.86
C GLY A 148 5.95 -9.66 -19.49
N ALA A 149 6.43 -10.84 -19.13
CA ALA A 149 7.85 -11.08 -18.93
C ALA A 149 8.62 -10.98 -20.25
N THR A 150 9.80 -10.37 -20.19
CA THR A 150 10.74 -10.26 -21.30
C THR A 150 12.09 -10.90 -20.98
N GLU A 151 12.42 -11.05 -19.70
CA GLU A 151 13.69 -11.61 -19.23
C GLU A 151 13.43 -12.66 -18.13
N ALA A 152 14.25 -13.71 -18.07
CA ALA A 152 14.23 -14.67 -16.96
C ALA A 152 15.60 -15.32 -16.77
N VAL A 153 15.97 -15.47 -15.49
CA VAL A 153 17.23 -16.10 -15.04
C VAL A 153 16.89 -17.06 -13.92
N SER A 154 17.48 -18.24 -13.97
CA SER A 154 17.18 -19.33 -13.05
C SER A 154 18.31 -19.64 -12.09
N GLY A 155 17.94 -19.97 -10.86
CA GLY A 155 18.82 -20.62 -9.92
C GLY A 155 18.35 -22.04 -9.58
N LEU A 156 19.17 -22.71 -8.77
CA LEU A 156 18.78 -23.96 -8.13
C LEU A 156 17.70 -23.70 -7.06
N ARG A 157 17.40 -24.72 -6.24
CA ARG A 157 16.47 -24.62 -5.10
C ARG A 157 16.70 -23.32 -4.33
N PRO A 158 15.66 -22.50 -4.07
CA PRO A 158 15.82 -21.24 -3.35
C PRO A 158 16.44 -21.48 -1.97
N MET A 159 17.45 -20.70 -1.63
CA MET A 159 18.14 -20.73 -0.33
C MET A 159 17.31 -20.04 0.76
N ILE A 160 16.61 -18.97 0.37
CA ILE A 160 15.66 -18.22 1.21
C ILE A 160 14.35 -18.18 0.44
N PHE A 161 13.24 -18.47 1.13
CA PHE A 161 11.91 -18.32 0.58
C PHE A 161 10.95 -17.75 1.62
N ASP A 162 10.20 -16.72 1.25
CA ASP A 162 9.33 -15.96 2.15
C ASP A 162 10.00 -15.59 3.49
N GLY A 163 11.25 -15.09 3.39
CA GLY A 163 12.07 -14.67 4.54
C GLY A 163 12.64 -15.81 5.37
N VAL A 164 12.23 -17.04 5.09
CA VAL A 164 12.66 -18.23 5.82
C VAL A 164 13.82 -18.88 5.08
N MET A 165 14.97 -18.97 5.75
CA MET A 165 16.07 -19.81 5.28
C MET A 165 15.66 -21.28 5.34
N ARG A 166 15.94 -22.00 4.26
CA ARG A 166 15.72 -23.45 4.25
C ARG A 166 16.70 -24.16 5.18
N ASN A 167 16.37 -25.40 5.55
CA ASN A 167 17.34 -26.26 6.24
C ASN A 167 18.49 -26.60 5.28
N LEU A 168 19.59 -25.87 5.40
CA LEU A 168 20.83 -26.05 4.65
C LEU A 168 21.87 -26.88 5.44
N ASP A 169 21.47 -27.49 6.56
CA ASP A 169 22.34 -28.30 7.42
C ASP A 169 22.31 -29.80 7.06
N ASP A 170 21.43 -30.22 6.14
CA ASP A 170 21.29 -31.60 5.67
C ASP A 170 21.86 -31.70 4.22
N CYS A 171 23.19 -31.55 4.08
CA CYS A 171 23.89 -31.61 2.78
C CYS A 171 24.99 -32.68 2.72
N ASP A 172 24.95 -33.48 1.65
CA ASP A 172 25.97 -34.48 1.28
C ASP A 172 26.55 -34.12 -0.11
N SER A 173 27.32 -33.03 -0.21
CA SER A 173 28.50 -32.85 -1.10
C SER A 173 28.90 -31.38 -1.30
N ILE A 174 28.30 -30.63 -2.24
CA ILE A 174 28.87 -29.36 -2.75
C ILE A 174 28.29 -28.10 -2.08
N GLU A 175 27.11 -28.20 -1.49
CA GLU A 175 26.41 -27.12 -0.77
C GLU A 175 27.08 -26.80 0.57
N CYS A 176 27.70 -27.82 1.16
CA CYS A 176 28.45 -27.80 2.42
C CYS A 176 29.93 -27.38 2.24
N GLU A 177 30.44 -27.31 1.01
CA GLU A 177 31.84 -26.98 0.72
C GLU A 177 32.06 -25.48 0.46
N LEU A 178 33.26 -24.99 0.77
CA LEU A 178 33.67 -23.62 0.48
C LEU A 178 34.00 -23.46 -1.01
N HIS A 179 33.24 -22.63 -1.71
CA HIS A 179 33.41 -22.35 -3.13
C HIS A 179 33.19 -20.87 -3.43
N PRO A 180 33.68 -20.38 -4.58
CA PRO A 180 33.14 -19.17 -5.17
C PRO A 180 31.64 -19.34 -5.39
N ARG A 181 30.85 -18.30 -5.12
CA ARG A 181 29.38 -18.33 -5.19
C ARG A 181 28.87 -17.16 -6.00
N THR A 182 27.81 -17.41 -6.77
CA THR A 182 27.02 -16.36 -7.40
C THR A 182 25.59 -16.54 -6.95
N ALA A 183 24.93 -15.49 -6.47
CA ALA A 183 23.55 -15.57 -6.00
C ALA A 183 22.73 -14.36 -6.45
N MET A 184 21.42 -14.56 -6.50
CA MET A 184 20.44 -13.54 -6.82
C MET A 184 19.30 -13.57 -5.80
N GLY A 185 18.81 -12.42 -5.37
CA GLY A 185 17.67 -12.33 -4.47
C GLY A 185 16.88 -11.04 -4.64
N LEU A 186 15.68 -11.02 -4.06
CA LEU A 186 14.77 -9.88 -4.05
C LEU A 186 14.36 -9.55 -2.61
N THR A 187 14.21 -8.27 -2.31
CA THR A 187 13.56 -7.78 -1.09
C THR A 187 12.07 -8.16 -1.05
N ARG A 188 11.43 -8.06 0.12
CA ARG A 188 10.01 -8.46 0.31
C ARG A 188 9.06 -7.69 -0.63
N ASP A 189 9.33 -6.40 -0.80
CA ASP A 189 8.63 -5.49 -1.72
C ASP A 189 8.99 -5.71 -3.20
N LYS A 190 9.92 -6.61 -3.51
CA LYS A 190 10.51 -6.86 -4.83
C LYS A 190 11.13 -5.63 -5.50
N ARG A 191 11.37 -4.55 -4.75
CA ARG A 191 11.94 -3.31 -5.29
C ARG A 191 13.44 -3.44 -5.53
N THR A 192 14.15 -4.14 -4.65
CA THR A 192 15.60 -4.25 -4.74
C THR A 192 16.01 -5.64 -5.23
N LEU A 193 16.72 -5.67 -6.36
CA LEU A 193 17.47 -6.84 -6.81
C LEU A 193 18.84 -6.85 -6.15
N ILE A 194 19.17 -7.97 -5.51
CA ILE A 194 20.46 -8.21 -4.86
C ILE A 194 21.22 -9.26 -5.66
N LEU A 195 22.36 -8.89 -6.22
CA LEU A 195 23.29 -9.81 -6.89
C LEU A 195 24.56 -9.93 -6.07
N LEU A 196 25.01 -11.16 -5.83
CA LEU A 196 26.17 -11.45 -5.00
C LEU A 196 27.17 -12.30 -5.78
N ALA A 197 28.45 -11.94 -5.67
CA ALA A 197 29.59 -12.74 -6.10
C ALA A 197 30.59 -12.88 -4.94
N VAL A 198 31.03 -14.09 -4.66
CA VAL A 198 32.03 -14.40 -3.63
C VAL A 198 33.21 -15.07 -4.31
N ASP A 199 34.41 -14.53 -4.12
CA ASP A 199 35.64 -15.17 -4.59
C ASP A 199 35.94 -16.41 -3.74
N GLY A 200 36.66 -17.39 -4.29
CA GLY A 200 36.92 -18.64 -3.58
C GLY A 200 37.99 -19.50 -4.22
N ARG A 201 38.44 -20.55 -3.51
CA ARG A 201 39.53 -21.47 -3.95
C ARG A 201 40.89 -20.78 -4.11
N GLN A 202 41.10 -19.64 -3.45
CA GLN A 202 42.35 -18.88 -3.48
C GLN A 202 42.85 -18.55 -2.07
N GLY A 203 44.10 -18.11 -1.95
CA GLY A 203 44.76 -17.91 -0.65
C GLY A 203 44.21 -16.72 0.15
N ASP A 204 43.61 -15.75 -0.53
CA ASP A 204 43.01 -14.52 -0.02
C ASP A 204 41.47 -14.49 -0.10
N SER A 205 40.87 -15.55 -0.67
CA SER A 205 39.42 -15.80 -0.61
C SER A 205 39.14 -17.30 -0.62
N ILE A 206 38.66 -17.84 0.50
CA ILE A 206 38.42 -19.29 0.63
C ILE A 206 37.07 -19.74 0.05
N GLY A 207 36.11 -18.81 -0.08
CA GLY A 207 34.77 -19.05 -0.58
C GLY A 207 33.73 -19.29 0.53
N PHE A 208 32.48 -19.43 0.13
CA PHE A 208 31.34 -19.65 1.03
C PHE A 208 30.69 -21.02 0.80
N THR A 209 30.09 -21.55 1.86
CA THR A 209 29.03 -22.58 1.75
C THR A 209 27.72 -21.95 1.31
N ASP A 210 26.74 -22.76 0.90
CA ASP A 210 25.40 -22.24 0.58
C ASP A 210 24.74 -21.61 1.81
N LYS A 211 24.95 -22.17 3.01
CA LYS A 211 24.45 -21.58 4.24
C LYS A 211 25.06 -20.20 4.53
N GLN A 212 26.36 -20.02 4.32
CA GLN A 212 27.01 -18.71 4.46
C GLN A 212 26.50 -17.71 3.42
N THR A 213 26.28 -18.17 2.19
CA THR A 213 25.69 -17.36 1.11
C THR A 213 24.28 -16.92 1.47
N ALA A 214 23.43 -17.85 1.93
CA ALA A 214 22.06 -17.58 2.37
C ALA A 214 22.01 -16.60 3.54
N LEU A 215 22.85 -16.80 4.57
CA LEU A 215 22.96 -15.88 5.71
C LEU A 215 23.36 -14.47 5.26
N THR A 216 24.29 -14.37 4.30
CA THR A 216 24.74 -13.08 3.76
C THR A 216 23.65 -12.40 2.93
N MET A 217 22.95 -13.15 2.08
CA MET A 217 21.80 -12.63 1.33
C MET A 217 20.69 -12.16 2.27
N GLN A 218 20.41 -12.90 3.35
CA GLN A 218 19.42 -12.52 4.36
C GLN A 218 19.86 -11.28 5.16
N GLU A 219 21.14 -11.19 5.54
CA GLU A 219 21.72 -9.99 6.18
C GLU A 219 21.47 -8.74 5.34
N PHE A 220 21.55 -8.88 4.03
CA PHE A 220 21.33 -7.79 3.06
C PHE A 220 19.87 -7.62 2.63
N GLY A 221 18.92 -8.27 3.31
CA GLY A 221 17.49 -8.04 3.14
C GLY A 221 16.81 -8.88 2.06
N ALA A 222 17.47 -9.91 1.53
CA ALA A 222 16.82 -10.82 0.60
C ALA A 222 15.68 -11.60 1.30
N TRP A 223 14.45 -11.40 0.81
CA TRP A 223 13.25 -12.14 1.22
C TRP A 223 13.15 -13.46 0.47
N ASN A 224 13.55 -13.46 -0.81
CA ASN A 224 13.75 -14.66 -1.62
C ASN A 224 15.16 -14.63 -2.21
N ALA A 225 15.85 -15.77 -2.25
CA ALA A 225 17.19 -15.86 -2.82
C ALA A 225 17.47 -17.23 -3.45
N PHE A 226 18.19 -17.23 -4.57
CA PHE A 226 18.57 -18.40 -5.35
C PHE A 226 20.08 -18.43 -5.55
N ASN A 227 20.64 -19.64 -5.57
CA ASN A 227 22.03 -19.85 -5.98
C ASN A 227 22.08 -19.97 -7.50
N LEU A 228 22.97 -19.21 -8.13
CA LEU A 228 23.27 -19.25 -9.56
C LEU A 228 24.47 -20.17 -9.83
N ASP A 229 25.00 -20.18 -11.06
CA ASP A 229 26.19 -20.99 -11.37
C ASP A 229 27.45 -20.45 -10.70
N GLY A 230 27.84 -21.06 -9.59
CA GLY A 230 29.03 -20.66 -8.84
C GLY A 230 30.34 -21.25 -9.35
N GLY A 231 31.33 -21.30 -8.47
CA GLY A 231 32.62 -21.94 -8.73
C GLY A 231 33.44 -21.19 -9.79
N GLY A 232 33.94 -21.91 -10.80
CA GLY A 232 34.77 -21.30 -11.84
C GLY A 232 34.02 -20.29 -12.72
N SER A 233 32.68 -20.31 -12.68
CA SER A 233 31.81 -19.41 -13.43
C SER A 233 31.59 -18.06 -12.74
N THR A 234 31.85 -17.96 -11.43
CA THR A 234 31.58 -16.75 -10.64
C THR A 234 32.31 -15.55 -11.21
N THR A 235 31.53 -14.63 -11.79
CA THR A 235 32.02 -13.42 -12.41
C THR A 235 31.04 -12.28 -12.20
N ALA A 236 31.54 -11.15 -11.68
CA ALA A 236 30.85 -9.88 -11.57
C ALA A 236 31.62 -8.81 -12.36
N TRP A 237 30.91 -8.03 -13.15
CA TRP A 237 31.49 -7.01 -14.04
C TRP A 237 30.72 -5.70 -13.91
N ILE A 238 31.46 -4.59 -13.88
CA ILE A 238 30.92 -3.22 -13.86
C ILE A 238 31.54 -2.41 -14.99
N LYS A 239 30.72 -1.73 -15.78
CA LYS A 239 31.16 -0.89 -16.89
C LYS A 239 32.10 0.21 -16.37
N GLY A 240 33.20 0.42 -17.08
CA GLY A 240 34.28 1.33 -16.66
C GLY A 240 35.23 0.79 -15.59
N GLN A 241 34.87 -0.25 -14.83
CA GLN A 241 35.76 -0.91 -13.86
C GLN A 241 36.32 -2.24 -14.40
N GLY A 242 35.54 -2.95 -15.23
CA GLY A 242 35.87 -4.29 -15.70
C GLY A 242 35.32 -5.37 -14.77
N ILE A 243 35.98 -6.53 -14.73
CA ILE A 243 35.67 -7.60 -13.78
C ILE A 243 36.11 -7.12 -12.39
N ILE A 244 35.19 -7.11 -11.43
CA ILE A 244 35.44 -6.58 -10.08
C ILE A 244 35.85 -7.64 -9.08
N ASN A 245 35.56 -8.92 -9.37
CA ASN A 245 35.95 -10.07 -8.55
C ASN A 245 37.16 -10.81 -9.17
N ASP A 246 37.68 -11.84 -8.51
CA ASP A 246 38.80 -12.67 -9.01
C ASP A 246 38.31 -14.08 -9.41
N PRO A 247 38.09 -14.35 -10.72
CA PRO A 247 37.60 -15.65 -11.16
C PRO A 247 38.58 -16.79 -10.85
N SER A 248 38.08 -17.83 -10.18
CA SER A 248 38.91 -18.92 -9.59
C SER A 248 39.61 -19.87 -10.58
N ASP A 249 39.34 -19.76 -11.87
CA ASP A 249 39.96 -20.59 -12.90
C ASP A 249 41.36 -20.05 -13.27
N ASP A 250 42.31 -20.95 -13.51
CA ASP A 250 43.69 -20.57 -13.93
C ASP A 250 43.74 -19.67 -15.19
N ALA A 251 42.72 -19.76 -16.05
CA ALA A 251 42.58 -18.96 -17.26
C ALA A 251 41.80 -17.65 -17.06
N GLY A 252 41.45 -17.31 -15.81
CA GLY A 252 40.53 -16.24 -15.44
C GLY A 252 39.08 -16.62 -15.74
N GLU A 253 38.25 -15.61 -16.02
CA GLU A 253 36.83 -15.78 -16.40
C GLU A 253 36.64 -16.92 -17.43
N ARG A 254 35.54 -17.67 -17.33
CA ARG A 254 35.19 -18.70 -18.32
C ARG A 254 33.97 -18.33 -19.15
N VAL A 255 33.75 -19.11 -20.20
CA VAL A 255 32.52 -19.04 -20.99
C VAL A 255 31.41 -19.74 -20.21
N VAL A 256 30.27 -19.09 -20.07
CA VAL A 256 29.06 -19.61 -19.40
C VAL A 256 27.87 -19.67 -20.37
N ALA A 257 26.77 -20.29 -19.97
CA ALA A 257 25.58 -20.37 -20.81
C ALA A 257 24.92 -19.00 -21.00
N ASN A 258 24.54 -18.35 -19.90
CA ASN A 258 23.84 -17.08 -19.90
C ASN A 258 24.33 -16.16 -18.75
N HIS A 259 23.75 -14.96 -18.72
CA HIS A 259 24.13 -13.84 -17.87
C HIS A 259 22.89 -13.04 -17.49
N ILE A 260 22.99 -12.30 -16.38
CA ILE A 260 22.08 -11.22 -16.01
C ILE A 260 22.83 -9.89 -16.10
N GLY A 261 22.23 -8.92 -16.76
CA GLY A 261 22.75 -7.57 -16.93
C GLY A 261 21.74 -6.51 -16.50
N ILE A 262 22.24 -5.35 -16.10
CA ILE A 262 21.43 -4.23 -15.64
C ILE A 262 21.79 -3.00 -16.47
N HIS A 263 20.78 -2.41 -17.11
CA HIS A 263 20.90 -1.06 -17.66
C HIS A 263 20.60 -0.04 -16.56
N ALA A 264 21.37 1.03 -16.50
CA ALA A 264 21.17 2.15 -15.56
C ALA A 264 21.75 3.46 -16.12
N ASP A 265 21.49 3.73 -17.40
CA ASP A 265 22.03 4.90 -18.09
C ASP A 265 21.36 6.22 -17.68
N GLY A 266 20.19 6.15 -17.03
CA GLY A 266 19.39 7.31 -16.61
C GLY A 266 18.87 8.16 -17.79
N ILE A 267 18.91 7.65 -19.02
CA ILE A 267 18.63 8.41 -20.25
C ILE A 267 17.35 7.93 -20.96
N GLU A 268 16.89 6.70 -20.74
CA GLU A 268 15.53 6.33 -21.18
C GLU A 268 14.47 7.04 -20.33
N LEU A 269 13.80 8.02 -20.94
CA LEU A 269 12.59 8.72 -20.45
C LEU A 269 11.36 7.79 -20.42
N GLY A 270 11.51 6.58 -19.89
CA GLY A 270 10.45 5.58 -19.76
C GLY A 270 10.34 5.07 -18.33
N ALA A 271 9.12 4.72 -17.92
CA ALA A 271 8.79 4.15 -16.61
C ALA A 271 9.76 3.00 -16.21
N PRO A 272 10.00 2.76 -14.91
CA PRO A 272 10.81 1.62 -14.47
C PRO A 272 10.34 0.31 -15.12
N MET A 273 11.24 -0.37 -15.82
CA MET A 273 10.90 -1.46 -16.73
C MET A 273 10.91 -2.84 -16.07
N ALA A 274 11.18 -2.94 -14.76
CA ALA A 274 11.29 -4.21 -14.04
C ALA A 274 10.70 -4.17 -12.62
N CYS A 275 10.05 -3.08 -12.21
CA CYS A 275 9.52 -2.89 -10.87
C CYS A 275 8.08 -3.42 -10.77
N ASN A 276 7.87 -4.50 -10.03
CA ASN A 276 6.52 -4.94 -9.63
C ASN A 276 6.03 -4.03 -8.51
N GLU A 277 5.51 -2.84 -8.81
CA GLU A 277 4.61 -2.22 -7.84
C GLU A 277 3.29 -2.96 -7.90
N ASP A 278 3.22 -4.17 -7.34
CA ASP A 278 1.94 -4.63 -6.83
C ASP A 278 2.11 -4.97 -5.36
N PRO A 279 2.28 -3.96 -4.50
CA PRO A 279 2.05 -4.15 -3.10
C PRO A 279 0.56 -3.94 -2.92
N ILE A 280 -0.20 -5.03 -3.06
CA ILE A 280 -1.61 -4.98 -2.71
C ILE A 280 -1.77 -4.31 -1.33
N GLU A 281 -0.84 -4.55 -0.39
CA GLU A 281 -0.74 -3.83 0.89
C GLU A 281 -0.74 -2.29 0.76
N GLU A 282 0.01 -1.65 -0.15
CA GLU A 282 -0.06 -0.19 -0.32
C GLU A 282 -1.34 0.26 -1.04
N LEU A 283 -1.87 -0.55 -1.96
CA LEU A 283 -3.17 -0.30 -2.58
C LEU A 283 -4.29 -0.34 -1.54
N LEU A 284 -4.20 -1.26 -0.59
CA LEU A 284 -5.13 -1.40 0.53
C LEU A 284 -4.99 -0.28 1.55
N ASN A 285 -3.79 0.27 1.74
CA ASN A 285 -3.55 1.40 2.65
C ASN A 285 -4.26 2.68 2.21
N ASP A 286 -4.59 2.84 0.93
CA ASP A 286 -5.36 3.99 0.43
C ASP A 286 -6.87 3.68 0.35
N ALA A 287 -7.29 2.43 0.60
CA ALA A 287 -8.66 1.99 0.28
C ALA A 287 -9.74 2.71 1.10
N HIS A 288 -9.41 3.21 2.29
CA HIS A 288 -10.33 4.00 3.13
C HIS A 288 -10.46 5.45 2.67
N GLU A 289 -9.50 5.97 1.89
CA GLU A 289 -9.54 7.33 1.31
C GLU A 289 -10.50 7.41 0.11
N LEU A 290 -11.12 6.28 -0.22
CA LEU A 290 -12.07 6.14 -1.33
C LEU A 290 -13.52 6.22 -0.87
N ASP A 291 -13.73 6.32 0.44
CA ASP A 291 -15.02 6.48 1.09
C ASP A 291 -15.21 7.98 1.38
N GLY A 292 -16.37 8.53 1.02
CA GLY A 292 -16.70 9.96 1.21
C GLY A 292 -17.28 10.30 2.58
N LEU A 293 -17.00 9.51 3.61
CA LEU A 293 -17.70 9.59 4.90
C LEU A 293 -16.93 10.32 6.01
N GLY A 294 -15.60 10.27 6.01
CA GLY A 294 -14.79 10.93 7.04
C GLY A 294 -14.55 12.40 6.70
N SER A 295 -14.29 13.21 7.72
CA SER A 295 -13.86 14.60 7.59
C SER A 295 -12.40 14.78 8.00
N THR A 296 -11.73 15.79 7.45
CA THR A 296 -10.48 16.32 8.02
C THR A 296 -10.62 17.72 8.61
N ASP A 297 -11.82 18.31 8.62
CA ASP A 297 -12.10 19.63 9.22
C ASP A 297 -11.78 19.65 10.72
N ILE A 298 -10.59 20.06 11.13
CA ILE A 298 -10.15 20.08 12.54
C ILE A 298 -10.58 21.36 13.24
N ASP A 299 -10.97 22.40 12.48
CA ASP A 299 -11.31 23.71 13.02
C ASP A 299 -12.82 24.06 13.00
N ALA A 300 -13.64 23.14 12.46
CA ALA A 300 -15.10 23.20 12.31
C ALA A 300 -15.59 24.39 11.47
N ASP A 301 -14.79 24.81 10.48
CA ASP A 301 -15.15 25.89 9.56
C ASP A 301 -15.87 25.41 8.28
N GLY A 302 -15.99 24.09 8.11
CA GLY A 302 -16.64 23.44 6.98
C GLY A 302 -15.71 23.15 5.81
N LYS A 303 -14.41 23.49 5.90
CA LYS A 303 -13.42 23.22 4.86
C LYS A 303 -12.65 21.94 5.17
N SER A 304 -12.12 21.34 4.11
CA SER A 304 -11.26 20.17 4.23
C SER A 304 -9.87 20.60 4.65
N ASP A 305 -9.38 20.15 5.80
CA ASP A 305 -8.00 20.42 6.21
C ASP A 305 -7.03 19.34 5.75
N VAL A 306 -5.73 19.59 5.90
CA VAL A 306 -4.70 18.67 5.45
C VAL A 306 -3.85 18.19 6.61
N CYS A 307 -3.76 16.87 6.76
CA CYS A 307 -3.00 16.22 7.82
C CYS A 307 -2.04 15.18 7.26
N ILE A 308 -0.84 15.08 7.83
CA ILE A 308 0.15 14.07 7.44
C ILE A 308 1.16 13.85 8.58
N ARG A 309 1.58 12.60 8.77
CA ARG A 309 2.59 12.24 9.76
C ARG A 309 4.01 12.50 9.25
N SER A 310 4.87 12.95 10.14
CA SER A 310 6.29 13.20 9.95
C SER A 310 7.11 12.36 10.94
N SER A 311 8.44 12.42 10.84
CA SER A 311 9.31 11.80 11.86
C SER A 311 9.09 12.36 13.28
N ALA A 312 8.49 13.55 13.41
CA ALA A 312 8.37 14.29 14.66
C ALA A 312 6.96 14.34 15.24
N ASP A 313 5.91 14.10 14.44
CA ASP A 313 4.52 14.38 14.80
C ASP A 313 3.52 13.89 13.74
N LEU A 314 2.22 13.96 14.05
CA LEU A 314 1.18 14.24 13.06
C LEU A 314 1.07 15.77 12.90
N SER A 315 1.16 16.29 11.67
CA SER A 315 1.05 17.71 11.36
C SER A 315 -0.21 17.97 10.54
N CYS A 316 -1.13 18.74 11.12
CA CYS A 316 -2.35 19.19 10.47
C CYS A 316 -2.31 20.70 10.20
N HIS A 317 -2.89 21.15 9.10
CA HIS A 317 -3.04 22.56 8.78
C HIS A 317 -4.46 22.85 8.37
N ALA A 318 -5.10 23.77 9.09
CA ALA A 318 -6.41 24.29 8.73
C ALA A 318 -6.36 25.01 7.37
N SER A 319 -7.34 24.74 6.53
CA SER A 319 -7.52 25.36 5.23
C SER A 319 -8.13 26.76 5.39
N GLY A 320 -7.76 27.68 4.52
CA GLY A 320 -8.21 29.07 4.58
C GLY A 320 -8.29 29.69 3.19
N ASP A 321 -8.82 30.91 3.12
CA ASP A 321 -9.03 31.62 1.84
C ASP A 321 -7.69 31.89 1.12
N GLY A 322 -7.28 30.95 0.26
CA GLY A 322 -6.05 31.03 -0.53
C GLY A 322 -4.77 30.55 0.18
N GLY A 323 -4.87 29.70 1.20
CA GLY A 323 -3.71 29.09 1.84
C GLY A 323 -4.03 28.24 3.06
N PHE A 324 -2.99 27.87 3.80
CA PHE A 324 -3.08 26.99 4.97
C PHE A 324 -2.52 27.67 6.22
N GLY A 325 -3.13 27.40 7.38
CA GLY A 325 -2.74 27.94 8.67
C GLY A 325 -1.41 27.40 9.22
N ASP A 326 -1.04 27.85 10.41
CA ASP A 326 0.10 27.31 11.17
C ASP A 326 -0.16 25.84 11.55
N PRO A 327 0.89 25.00 11.67
CA PRO A 327 0.73 23.58 11.96
C PRO A 327 0.16 23.34 13.38
N ILE A 328 -0.87 22.51 13.44
CA ILE A 328 -1.42 21.91 14.65
C ILE A 328 -0.87 20.48 14.72
N VAL A 329 -0.18 20.14 15.82
CA VAL A 329 0.62 18.91 15.90
C VAL A 329 0.19 17.95 17.00
N VAL A 330 0.35 16.65 16.74
CA VAL A 330 0.31 15.58 17.75
C VAL A 330 1.70 14.95 17.84
N ALA A 331 2.51 15.39 18.81
CA ALA A 331 3.92 14.98 18.96
C ALA A 331 4.07 13.49 19.35
N GLU A 332 3.02 12.93 19.94
CA GLU A 332 2.91 11.53 20.33
C GLU A 332 2.95 10.58 19.13
N LEU A 333 2.64 11.07 17.92
CA LEU A 333 2.64 10.30 16.66
C LEU A 333 3.96 10.39 15.88
N SER A 334 5.08 10.50 16.61
CA SER A 334 6.44 10.56 16.06
C SER A 334 7.09 9.19 15.83
N ASP A 335 8.13 9.14 15.00
CA ASP A 335 8.96 7.93 14.84
C ASP A 335 9.61 7.53 16.17
N ALA A 336 10.04 8.52 16.96
CA ALA A 336 10.66 8.30 18.26
C ALA A 336 9.69 7.68 19.28
N ALA A 337 8.38 7.87 19.08
CA ALA A 337 7.32 7.23 19.85
C ALA A 337 6.89 5.85 19.30
N GLY A 338 7.52 5.38 18.21
CA GLY A 338 7.31 4.03 17.66
C GLY A 338 6.37 3.95 16.46
N TRP A 339 5.98 5.08 15.85
CA TRP A 339 4.97 5.13 14.79
C TRP A 339 5.52 4.95 13.37
N ALA A 340 6.72 4.37 13.22
CA ALA A 340 7.35 4.17 11.91
C ALA A 340 6.99 2.83 11.24
N GLU A 341 6.25 1.96 11.92
CA GLU A 341 5.89 0.62 11.41
C GLU A 341 4.59 0.65 10.56
N PRO A 342 4.53 -0.11 9.44
CA PRO A 342 3.39 -0.10 8.51
C PRO A 342 2.03 -0.43 9.12
N ASP A 343 1.95 -1.40 10.03
CA ASP A 343 0.72 -1.80 10.72
C ASP A 343 0.24 -0.78 11.78
N ASN A 344 1.01 0.29 11.97
CA ASN A 344 0.63 1.45 12.78
C ASN A 344 0.34 2.68 11.90
N TYR A 345 1.30 3.16 11.10
CA TYR A 345 1.14 4.46 10.42
C TYR A 345 0.01 4.47 9.37
N THR A 346 -0.26 3.33 8.73
CA THR A 346 -1.30 3.21 7.68
C THR A 346 -2.73 3.30 8.25
N THR A 347 -2.87 3.20 9.56
CA THR A 347 -4.15 3.08 10.26
C THR A 347 -4.72 4.42 10.72
N LEU A 348 -4.04 5.54 10.46
CA LEU A 348 -4.55 6.87 10.77
C LEU A 348 -5.89 7.09 10.06
N ARG A 349 -6.93 7.40 10.83
CA ARG A 349 -8.27 7.77 10.38
C ARG A 349 -8.68 9.07 11.06
N MET A 350 -9.53 9.83 10.37
CA MET A 350 -10.09 11.07 10.90
C MET A 350 -11.60 11.07 10.75
N GLY A 351 -12.29 11.56 11.78
CA GLY A 351 -13.76 11.63 11.86
C GLY A 351 -14.20 12.27 13.17
N ASP A 352 -15.41 12.80 13.24
CA ASP A 352 -15.93 13.49 14.42
C ASP A 352 -16.54 12.49 15.41
N ILE A 353 -15.78 12.10 16.43
CA ILE A 353 -16.24 11.15 17.46
C ILE A 353 -16.91 11.85 18.66
N THR A 354 -16.97 13.19 18.64
CA THR A 354 -17.50 14.00 19.74
C THR A 354 -18.78 14.77 19.39
N GLY A 355 -19.08 14.92 18.10
CA GLY A 355 -20.21 15.67 17.56
C GLY A 355 -20.03 17.18 17.64
N ASP A 356 -18.80 17.66 17.75
CA ASP A 356 -18.50 19.10 17.84
C ASP A 356 -18.20 19.75 16.48
N GLY A 357 -18.25 18.95 15.41
CA GLY A 357 -17.95 19.33 14.04
C GLY A 357 -16.48 19.26 13.68
N ARG A 358 -15.60 18.85 14.61
CA ARG A 358 -14.15 18.75 14.37
C ARG A 358 -13.77 17.30 14.14
N ALA A 359 -12.87 17.08 13.19
CA ALA A 359 -12.30 15.79 12.90
C ALA A 359 -11.26 15.38 13.96
N ASP A 360 -11.55 14.31 14.69
CA ASP A 360 -10.65 13.69 15.64
C ASP A 360 -9.70 12.71 14.95
N ALA A 361 -8.49 12.53 15.47
CA ALA A 361 -7.50 11.63 14.87
C ALA A 361 -7.45 10.30 15.63
N CYS A 362 -7.89 9.22 15.01
CA CYS A 362 -7.80 7.86 15.55
C CYS A 362 -6.76 7.02 14.81
N ILE A 363 -5.98 6.23 15.53
CA ILE A 363 -4.90 5.41 14.98
C ILE A 363 -4.70 4.15 15.81
N ARG A 364 -4.25 3.07 15.17
CA ARG A 364 -4.02 1.78 15.81
C ARG A 364 -2.60 1.66 16.36
N ALA A 365 -2.47 1.59 17.68
CA ALA A 365 -1.27 1.11 18.36
C ALA A 365 -1.29 -0.42 18.49
N ASN A 366 -0.15 -1.02 18.84
CA ASN A 366 -0.04 -2.46 19.06
C ASN A 366 -1.01 -2.99 20.13
N ALA A 367 -1.35 -2.16 21.13
CA ALA A 367 -2.27 -2.51 22.20
C ALA A 367 -3.76 -2.30 21.84
N GLY A 368 -4.07 -1.63 20.74
CA GLY A 368 -5.42 -1.25 20.35
C GLY A 368 -5.50 0.15 19.75
N ILE A 369 -6.73 0.62 19.51
CA ILE A 369 -6.97 1.95 18.96
C ILE A 369 -6.72 3.01 20.03
N ILE A 370 -6.11 4.11 19.62
CA ILE A 370 -6.02 5.34 20.39
C ILE A 370 -6.56 6.49 19.54
N CYS A 371 -7.14 7.49 20.19
CA CYS A 371 -7.66 8.68 19.53
C CYS A 371 -7.16 9.96 20.21
N PHE A 372 -7.06 11.02 19.43
CA PHE A 372 -6.72 12.37 19.86
C PHE A 372 -7.87 13.29 19.46
N VAL A 373 -8.59 13.81 20.46
CA VAL A 373 -9.78 14.64 20.25
C VAL A 373 -9.35 16.05 19.84
N ALA A 374 -9.89 16.58 18.75
CA ALA A 374 -9.66 17.93 18.29
C ALA A 374 -10.32 18.95 19.23
N THR A 375 -9.69 20.12 19.38
CA THR A 375 -10.13 21.21 20.26
C THR A 375 -9.76 22.55 19.63
N ASP A 376 -10.32 23.65 20.14
CA ASP A 376 -9.97 25.03 19.70
C ASP A 376 -8.46 25.36 19.73
N GLY A 377 -7.64 24.59 20.46
CA GLY A 377 -6.20 24.81 20.63
C GLY A 377 -5.30 23.73 20.03
N GLY A 378 -5.86 22.80 19.25
CA GLY A 378 -5.19 21.62 18.70
C GLY A 378 -5.77 20.33 19.25
N PHE A 379 -4.96 19.29 19.44
CA PHE A 379 -5.44 18.00 19.92
C PHE A 379 -5.30 17.83 21.44
N GLY A 380 -6.31 17.20 22.05
CA GLY A 380 -6.33 16.81 23.45
C GLY A 380 -5.42 15.60 23.77
N PRO A 381 -5.40 15.14 25.03
CA PRO A 381 -4.65 13.95 25.41
C PRO A 381 -5.21 12.69 24.75
N GLU A 382 -4.37 11.65 24.67
CA GLU A 382 -4.74 10.32 24.17
C GLU A 382 -5.96 9.74 24.91
N VAL A 383 -6.93 9.24 24.14
CA VAL A 383 -8.10 8.50 24.61
C VAL A 383 -8.06 7.07 24.04
N ALA A 384 -8.38 6.08 24.88
CA ALA A 384 -8.40 4.69 24.46
C ALA A 384 -9.65 4.37 23.63
N GLY A 385 -9.44 3.74 22.47
CA GLY A 385 -10.49 3.21 21.61
C GLY A 385 -10.73 1.71 21.81
N PRO A 386 -11.39 1.05 20.84
CA PRO A 386 -11.63 -0.39 20.87
C PRO A 386 -10.33 -1.22 20.94
N PRO A 387 -10.36 -2.40 21.58
CA PRO A 387 -9.17 -3.20 21.87
C PRO A 387 -8.68 -4.02 20.67
N LEU A 388 -8.39 -3.35 19.55
CA LEU A 388 -7.96 -3.94 18.28
C LEU A 388 -6.44 -4.20 18.26
N SER A 389 -5.95 -5.03 19.18
CA SER A 389 -4.52 -5.24 19.45
C SER A 389 -3.84 -6.24 18.51
N ASP A 390 -2.50 -6.30 18.56
CA ASP A 390 -1.69 -7.31 17.84
C ASP A 390 -2.09 -8.73 18.30
N GLU A 391 -2.27 -8.93 19.61
CA GLU A 391 -2.68 -10.21 20.19
C GLU A 391 -4.09 -10.63 19.75
N ALA A 392 -4.94 -9.66 19.41
CA ALA A 392 -6.26 -9.89 18.84
C ALA A 392 -6.22 -10.11 17.30
N GLY A 393 -5.04 -10.14 16.69
CA GLY A 393 -4.83 -10.41 15.27
C GLY A 393 -4.84 -9.18 14.37
N TRP A 394 -4.92 -7.96 14.91
CA TRP A 394 -5.07 -6.74 14.11
C TRP A 394 -3.78 -6.20 13.51
N ALA A 395 -2.63 -6.85 13.74
CA ALA A 395 -1.38 -6.55 13.02
C ALA A 395 -1.38 -7.09 11.57
N ASP A 396 -2.39 -7.88 11.18
CA ASP A 396 -2.53 -8.41 9.83
C ASP A 396 -3.09 -7.34 8.86
N PRO A 397 -2.51 -7.17 7.65
CA PRO A 397 -3.03 -6.25 6.64
C PRO A 397 -4.50 -6.45 6.29
N GLY A 398 -4.99 -7.70 6.30
CA GLY A 398 -6.40 -8.03 6.09
C GLY A 398 -7.35 -7.52 7.16
N HIS A 399 -6.82 -6.92 8.23
CA HIS A 399 -7.59 -6.31 9.32
C HIS A 399 -7.33 -4.80 9.41
N TYR A 400 -6.08 -4.36 9.59
CA TYR A 400 -5.81 -2.95 9.86
C TYR A 400 -6.12 -2.03 8.67
N THR A 401 -6.02 -2.50 7.42
CA THR A 401 -6.35 -1.68 6.24
C THR A 401 -7.86 -1.49 6.08
N THR A 402 -8.67 -2.26 6.82
CA THR A 402 -10.13 -2.22 6.74
C THR A 402 -10.77 -1.23 7.72
N LEU A 403 -9.97 -0.59 8.58
CA LEU A 403 -10.47 0.42 9.51
C LEU A 403 -11.13 1.60 8.76
N ARG A 404 -12.28 2.07 9.23
CA ARG A 404 -13.09 3.17 8.70
C ARG A 404 -13.67 4.03 9.82
N MET A 405 -13.99 5.28 9.49
CA MET A 405 -14.82 6.18 10.31
C MET A 405 -16.11 6.41 9.53
N ALA A 406 -17.26 6.15 10.15
CA ALA A 406 -18.57 6.24 9.52
C ALA A 406 -19.69 6.26 10.57
N ASP A 407 -20.67 7.14 10.44
CA ASP A 407 -21.86 7.15 11.30
C ASP A 407 -22.79 5.98 10.96
N VAL A 408 -22.61 4.83 11.61
CA VAL A 408 -23.49 3.66 11.39
C VAL A 408 -24.73 3.72 12.27
N THR A 409 -24.74 4.52 13.33
CA THR A 409 -25.89 4.62 14.24
C THR A 409 -26.92 5.65 13.80
N GLY A 410 -26.53 6.62 12.99
CA GLY A 410 -27.32 7.77 12.55
C GLY A 410 -27.49 8.80 13.66
N ASP A 411 -26.51 8.91 14.56
CA ASP A 411 -26.53 9.86 15.69
C ASP A 411 -25.68 11.12 15.45
N GLY A 412 -25.07 11.22 14.27
CA GLY A 412 -24.21 12.31 13.85
C GLY A 412 -22.76 12.19 14.33
N LEU A 413 -22.38 11.05 14.93
CA LEU A 413 -21.01 10.77 15.33
C LEU A 413 -20.38 9.73 14.39
N ASP A 414 -19.12 9.92 14.04
CA ASP A 414 -18.39 8.93 13.28
C ASP A 414 -18.01 7.74 14.17
N ASP A 415 -18.45 6.54 13.80
CA ASP A 415 -18.13 5.30 14.49
C ASP A 415 -16.87 4.65 13.91
N LEU A 416 -16.12 3.91 14.74
CA LEU A 416 -15.01 3.12 14.23
C LEU A 416 -15.52 1.79 13.71
N CYS A 417 -15.27 1.48 12.44
CA CYS A 417 -15.63 0.21 11.82
C CYS A 417 -14.42 -0.52 11.26
N GLY A 418 -14.48 -1.85 11.19
CA GLY A 418 -13.42 -2.65 10.58
C GLY A 418 -13.71 -4.14 10.61
N ARG A 419 -12.93 -4.88 9.83
CA ARG A 419 -12.96 -6.33 9.75
C ARG A 419 -11.79 -6.92 10.52
N GLY A 420 -12.09 -7.77 11.50
CA GLY A 420 -11.10 -8.60 12.19
C GLY A 420 -11.12 -10.06 11.72
N PRO A 421 -10.35 -10.94 12.39
CA PRO A 421 -10.32 -12.38 12.08
C PRO A 421 -11.71 -13.02 12.13
N GLU A 422 -12.52 -12.57 13.09
CA GLU A 422 -13.86 -13.08 13.35
C GLU A 422 -14.92 -12.45 12.43
N GLY A 423 -14.64 -11.37 11.69
CA GLY A 423 -15.60 -10.71 10.79
C GLY A 423 -15.66 -9.19 10.93
N PHE A 424 -16.61 -8.57 10.21
CA PHE A 424 -16.83 -7.11 10.23
C PHE A 424 -17.63 -6.66 11.43
N SER A 425 -17.26 -5.53 12.03
CA SER A 425 -17.95 -4.92 13.17
C SER A 425 -17.69 -3.42 13.25
N CYS A 426 -18.59 -2.73 13.96
CA CYS A 426 -18.47 -1.32 14.28
C CYS A 426 -18.53 -1.09 15.79
N TRP A 427 -17.89 -0.04 16.26
CA TRP A 427 -17.88 0.40 17.66
C TRP A 427 -18.43 1.82 17.69
N PRO A 428 -19.65 2.01 18.21
CA PRO A 428 -20.29 3.33 18.18
C PRO A 428 -19.55 4.36 19.02
N SER A 429 -19.42 5.58 18.52
CA SER A 429 -18.93 6.71 19.29
C SER A 429 -19.96 7.12 20.35
N LYS A 430 -19.50 7.67 21.48
CA LYS A 430 -20.39 8.09 22.60
C LYS A 430 -20.50 9.61 22.75
N GLY A 431 -19.78 10.37 21.92
CA GLY A 431 -19.73 11.83 22.00
C GLY A 431 -18.79 12.37 23.10
N ASP A 432 -18.18 11.50 23.90
CA ASP A 432 -17.21 11.88 24.95
C ASP A 432 -15.77 11.47 24.63
N GLY A 433 -15.51 11.12 23.36
CA GLY A 433 -14.23 10.58 22.86
C GLY A 433 -14.04 9.08 23.13
N SER A 434 -15.02 8.41 23.76
CA SER A 434 -14.98 6.95 23.98
C SER A 434 -15.98 6.20 23.09
N PHE A 435 -15.82 4.88 23.04
CA PHE A 435 -16.61 3.99 22.18
C PHE A 435 -17.50 3.02 22.98
N GLY A 436 -18.60 2.62 22.35
CA GLY A 436 -19.64 1.70 22.82
C GLY A 436 -19.30 0.22 22.68
N ASP A 437 -20.32 -0.59 22.94
CA ASP A 437 -20.26 -2.04 22.71
C ASP A 437 -20.26 -2.31 21.20
N GLU A 438 -19.60 -3.40 20.82
CA GLU A 438 -19.47 -3.83 19.42
C GLU A 438 -20.84 -4.14 18.77
N ILE A 439 -21.05 -3.61 17.56
CA ILE A 439 -22.14 -3.95 16.65
C ILE A 439 -21.58 -4.88 15.55
N PRO A 440 -21.80 -6.20 15.63
CA PRO A 440 -21.29 -7.14 14.64
C PRO A 440 -22.19 -7.24 13.41
N LEU A 441 -21.58 -7.44 12.24
CA LEU A 441 -22.30 -7.89 11.05
C LEU A 441 -22.53 -9.41 11.14
N LEU A 442 -23.80 -9.81 11.27
CA LEU A 442 -24.19 -11.20 11.46
C LEU A 442 -24.87 -11.79 10.22
N ARG A 443 -24.63 -13.07 10.02
CA ARG A 443 -25.33 -13.92 9.06
C ARG A 443 -26.65 -14.43 9.67
N GLU A 444 -27.51 -15.00 8.83
CA GLU A 444 -28.78 -15.60 9.28
C GLU A 444 -28.59 -16.75 10.30
N ASP A 445 -27.44 -17.43 10.26
CA ASP A 445 -27.08 -18.51 11.19
C ASP A 445 -26.47 -17.99 12.51
N GLY A 446 -26.29 -16.68 12.66
CA GLY A 446 -25.71 -16.02 13.83
C GLY A 446 -24.19 -16.01 13.87
N GLU A 447 -23.52 -16.58 12.86
CA GLU A 447 -22.08 -16.41 12.68
C GLU A 447 -21.78 -15.01 12.14
N ARG A 448 -20.54 -14.56 12.31
CA ARG A 448 -20.10 -13.26 11.80
C ARG A 448 -19.79 -13.32 10.32
N GLU A 449 -20.26 -12.31 9.58
CA GLU A 449 -19.97 -12.15 8.16
C GLU A 449 -18.59 -11.53 7.97
N MET A 450 -18.03 -11.70 6.77
CA MET A 450 -16.69 -11.25 6.43
C MET A 450 -15.55 -11.88 7.24
N ALA A 451 -15.76 -13.02 7.91
CA ALA A 451 -14.71 -13.67 8.72
C ALA A 451 -13.61 -14.34 7.89
N ASP A 452 -12.42 -14.53 8.47
CA ASP A 452 -11.29 -15.24 7.85
C ASP A 452 -11.68 -16.67 7.46
N ALA A 453 -12.47 -17.32 8.33
CA ALA A 453 -12.97 -18.67 8.15
C ALA A 453 -13.80 -18.83 6.85
N TRP A 454 -14.30 -17.73 6.30
CA TRP A 454 -15.10 -17.68 5.08
C TRP A 454 -14.33 -17.12 3.87
N GLY A 455 -13.01 -16.96 3.97
CA GLY A 455 -12.13 -16.59 2.85
C GLY A 455 -12.01 -15.09 2.59
N TRP A 456 -12.52 -14.25 3.50
CA TRP A 456 -12.47 -12.79 3.37
C TRP A 456 -11.09 -12.19 3.67
N ASN A 457 -10.12 -12.99 4.12
CA ASN A 457 -8.74 -12.59 4.35
C ASN A 457 -7.88 -12.49 3.07
N ALA A 458 -8.49 -12.58 1.89
CA ALA A 458 -7.80 -12.33 0.63
C ALA A 458 -7.97 -10.87 0.17
N PRO A 459 -6.91 -10.21 -0.34
CA PRO A 459 -6.96 -8.78 -0.65
C PRO A 459 -8.04 -8.33 -1.63
N GLN A 460 -8.35 -9.15 -2.63
CA GLN A 460 -9.42 -8.91 -3.59
C GLN A 460 -10.83 -8.95 -3.00
N HIS A 461 -10.94 -9.24 -1.69
CA HIS A 461 -12.17 -9.19 -0.91
C HIS A 461 -12.11 -8.06 0.11
N TYR A 462 -11.22 -8.13 1.12
CA TYR A 462 -11.18 -7.10 2.16
C TYR A 462 -10.78 -5.71 1.64
N GLY A 463 -10.03 -5.63 0.53
CA GLY A 463 -9.66 -4.37 -0.12
C GLY A 463 -10.80 -3.64 -0.81
N THR A 464 -11.94 -4.32 -0.95
CA THR A 464 -13.15 -3.78 -1.60
C THR A 464 -14.17 -3.25 -0.61
N LEU A 465 -13.90 -3.33 0.70
CA LEU A 465 -14.77 -2.79 1.72
C LEU A 465 -14.91 -1.28 1.54
N ARG A 466 -16.14 -0.84 1.30
CA ARG A 466 -16.55 0.56 1.19
C ARG A 466 -17.71 0.82 2.14
N MET A 467 -17.81 2.05 2.61
CA MET A 467 -18.94 2.49 3.42
C MET A 467 -19.56 3.76 2.83
N GLY A 468 -20.88 3.85 2.93
CA GLY A 468 -21.68 4.99 2.44
C GLY A 468 -23.17 4.73 2.65
N ASP A 469 -23.98 5.77 2.72
CA ASP A 469 -25.43 5.65 2.93
C ASP A 469 -26.12 5.27 1.61
N LEU A 470 -26.47 3.99 1.43
CA LEU A 470 -27.03 3.49 0.17
C LEU A 470 -28.49 3.89 -0.02
N ASP A 471 -29.23 4.16 1.07
CA ASP A 471 -30.67 4.43 0.99
C ASP A 471 -31.09 5.79 1.55
N PHE A 472 -30.11 6.64 1.81
CA PHE A 472 -30.23 8.00 2.32
C PHE A 472 -31.01 8.06 3.63
N ASP A 473 -30.84 7.06 4.50
CA ASP A 473 -31.54 6.98 5.79
C ASP A 473 -30.78 7.63 6.97
N GLY A 474 -29.61 8.21 6.67
CA GLY A 474 -28.71 8.87 7.61
C GLY A 474 -27.74 7.92 8.29
N LYS A 475 -27.65 6.66 7.86
CA LYS A 475 -26.69 5.70 8.39
C LYS A 475 -25.78 5.19 7.29
N ALA A 476 -24.50 5.07 7.62
CA ALA A 476 -23.53 4.47 6.73
C ALA A 476 -23.75 2.94 6.63
N ASP A 477 -23.88 2.47 5.40
CA ASP A 477 -23.95 1.06 5.06
C ASP A 477 -22.57 0.52 4.70
N VAL A 478 -22.46 -0.80 4.56
CA VAL A 478 -21.21 -1.45 4.13
C VAL A 478 -21.43 -2.28 2.88
N CYS A 479 -20.55 -2.12 1.90
CA CYS A 479 -20.46 -2.98 0.72
C CYS A 479 -19.07 -3.61 0.62
N ALA A 480 -19.01 -4.88 0.24
CA ALA A 480 -17.76 -5.54 -0.08
C ALA A 480 -17.98 -6.71 -1.05
N ARG A 481 -16.89 -7.14 -1.69
CA ARG A 481 -16.91 -8.09 -2.79
C ARG A 481 -16.38 -9.46 -2.37
N ALA A 482 -17.18 -10.50 -2.57
CA ALA A 482 -16.77 -11.89 -2.48
C ALA A 482 -16.33 -12.45 -3.85
N VAL A 483 -16.04 -13.76 -3.91
CA VAL A 483 -15.65 -14.45 -5.15
C VAL A 483 -16.73 -14.37 -6.25
N ASP A 484 -18.00 -14.37 -5.85
CA ASP A 484 -19.19 -14.47 -6.70
C ASP A 484 -19.98 -13.15 -6.86
N GLY A 485 -19.47 -12.06 -6.28
CA GLY A 485 -19.91 -10.70 -6.59
C GLY A 485 -19.86 -9.76 -5.40
N VAL A 486 -20.45 -8.59 -5.58
CA VAL A 486 -20.59 -7.59 -4.51
C VAL A 486 -21.80 -7.92 -3.65
N TYR A 487 -21.65 -7.69 -2.36
CA TYR A 487 -22.71 -7.73 -1.36
C TYR A 487 -22.71 -6.44 -0.57
N CYS A 488 -23.89 -5.97 -0.21
CA CYS A 488 -24.08 -4.80 0.64
C CYS A 488 -24.99 -5.15 1.82
N TRP A 489 -24.80 -4.46 2.93
CA TRP A 489 -25.58 -4.63 4.15
C TRP A 489 -25.91 -3.25 4.69
N ARG A 490 -27.21 -2.97 4.81
CA ARG A 490 -27.66 -1.69 5.35
C ARG A 490 -27.54 -1.65 6.85
N SER A 491 -27.12 -0.53 7.41
CA SER A 491 -27.15 -0.33 8.85
C SER A 491 -28.59 -0.20 9.35
N LEU A 492 -28.86 -0.80 10.50
CA LEU A 492 -30.11 -0.65 11.24
C LEU A 492 -29.93 0.23 12.49
N GLY A 493 -28.72 0.72 12.73
CA GLY A 493 -28.31 1.51 13.88
C GLY A 493 -27.84 0.68 15.09
N ASP A 494 -28.38 -0.53 15.28
CA ASP A 494 -27.96 -1.48 16.31
C ASP A 494 -27.57 -2.86 15.74
N GLY A 495 -27.40 -2.92 14.42
CA GLY A 495 -27.11 -4.12 13.65
C GLY A 495 -27.16 -3.83 12.15
N PHE A 496 -27.20 -4.87 11.34
CA PHE A 496 -27.22 -4.76 9.88
C PHE A 496 -28.32 -5.61 9.26
N SER A 497 -28.80 -5.23 8.08
CA SER A 497 -29.76 -5.98 7.30
C SER A 497 -29.19 -7.32 6.81
N PRO A 498 -30.02 -8.27 6.36
CA PRO A 498 -29.55 -9.36 5.50
C PRO A 498 -28.82 -8.82 4.26
N ALA A 499 -27.94 -9.64 3.69
CA ALA A 499 -27.14 -9.28 2.52
C ALA A 499 -28.03 -8.92 1.31
N ILE A 500 -27.74 -7.77 0.70
CA ILE A 500 -28.27 -7.32 -0.57
C ILE A 500 -27.28 -7.75 -1.66
N THR A 501 -27.75 -8.48 -2.66
CA THR A 501 -26.92 -8.86 -3.80
C THR A 501 -26.62 -7.65 -4.66
N GLY A 502 -25.34 -7.32 -4.78
CA GLY A 502 -24.81 -6.22 -5.58
C GLY A 502 -24.49 -6.61 -7.04
N PRO A 503 -23.75 -5.74 -7.74
CA PRO A 503 -23.21 -6.03 -9.06
C PRO A 503 -22.44 -7.34 -9.09
N SER A 504 -22.56 -8.09 -10.19
CA SER A 504 -22.03 -9.46 -10.21
C SER A 504 -20.51 -9.55 -10.10
N TRP A 505 -19.76 -8.58 -10.62
CA TRP A 505 -18.29 -8.40 -10.53
C TRP A 505 -17.47 -9.61 -10.00
N ARG A 506 -17.51 -10.74 -10.71
CA ARG A 506 -16.98 -12.03 -10.21
C ARG A 506 -15.52 -12.27 -10.56
N ASP A 507 -14.84 -13.10 -9.75
CA ASP A 507 -13.46 -13.51 -10.03
C ASP A 507 -13.34 -14.20 -11.39
N ASP A 508 -14.32 -15.04 -11.75
CA ASP A 508 -14.38 -15.73 -13.04
C ASP A 508 -14.61 -14.81 -14.24
N GLN A 509 -14.93 -13.53 -13.99
CA GLN A 509 -15.03 -12.45 -14.97
C GLN A 509 -13.85 -11.47 -14.90
N GLY A 510 -12.80 -11.80 -14.14
CA GLY A 510 -11.58 -11.02 -14.03
C GLY A 510 -11.52 -10.05 -12.86
N TRP A 511 -12.61 -9.90 -12.09
CA TRP A 511 -12.67 -8.94 -10.97
C TRP A 511 -11.82 -9.31 -9.75
N GLY A 512 -11.15 -10.47 -9.76
CA GLY A 512 -10.07 -10.77 -8.82
C GLY A 512 -8.79 -9.97 -9.09
N ASN A 513 -8.68 -9.27 -10.23
CA ASN A 513 -7.52 -8.47 -10.57
C ASN A 513 -7.56 -7.09 -9.90
N ALA A 514 -6.44 -6.69 -9.27
CA ALA A 514 -6.29 -5.40 -8.57
C ALA A 514 -6.68 -4.21 -9.44
N ARG A 515 -6.41 -4.24 -10.74
CA ARG A 515 -6.75 -3.15 -11.68
C ARG A 515 -8.26 -2.89 -11.84
N TYR A 516 -9.12 -3.77 -11.35
CA TYR A 516 -10.58 -3.60 -11.38
C TYR A 516 -11.14 -3.44 -9.97
N TRP A 517 -10.90 -4.38 -9.04
CA TRP A 517 -11.51 -4.29 -7.72
C TRP A 517 -11.02 -3.09 -6.90
N SER A 518 -9.80 -2.60 -7.13
CA SER A 518 -9.29 -1.39 -6.44
C SER A 518 -9.99 -0.11 -6.88
N THR A 519 -10.73 -0.16 -7.98
CA THR A 519 -11.45 0.98 -8.56
C THR A 519 -12.89 1.10 -8.07
N ILE A 520 -13.36 0.19 -7.22
CA ILE A 520 -14.70 0.25 -6.62
C ILE A 520 -14.81 1.47 -5.71
N ARG A 521 -15.88 2.25 -5.90
CA ARG A 521 -16.22 3.49 -5.18
C ARG A 521 -17.70 3.47 -4.77
N MET A 522 -18.02 4.20 -3.71
CA MET A 522 -19.38 4.59 -3.34
C MET A 522 -19.48 6.11 -3.39
N ALA A 523 -20.37 6.66 -4.22
CA ALA A 523 -20.69 8.09 -4.17
C ALA A 523 -22.05 8.37 -4.79
N ASP A 524 -22.68 9.46 -4.36
CA ASP A 524 -23.93 9.99 -4.91
C ASP A 524 -23.67 10.66 -6.26
N ILE A 525 -23.96 9.94 -7.35
CA ILE A 525 -23.76 10.45 -8.70
C ILE A 525 -25.01 11.07 -9.29
N ASP A 526 -26.18 10.97 -8.65
CA ASP A 526 -27.44 11.50 -9.20
C ASP A 526 -28.10 12.64 -8.39
N GLY A 527 -27.52 12.94 -7.24
CA GLY A 527 -27.82 14.07 -6.36
C GLY A 527 -29.02 13.83 -5.46
N ASP A 528 -29.38 12.56 -5.21
CA ASP A 528 -30.51 12.21 -4.36
C ASP A 528 -30.13 11.95 -2.89
N GLY A 529 -28.83 11.99 -2.58
CA GLY A 529 -28.25 11.76 -1.26
C GLY A 529 -27.87 10.30 -0.99
N ALA A 530 -28.40 9.35 -1.76
CA ALA A 530 -28.00 7.95 -1.68
C ALA A 530 -26.75 7.72 -2.54
N VAL A 531 -25.89 6.79 -2.13
CA VAL A 531 -24.66 6.50 -2.88
C VAL A 531 -24.82 5.32 -3.83
N GLU A 532 -24.17 5.40 -4.99
CA GLU A 532 -24.08 4.33 -5.97
C GLU A 532 -22.76 3.59 -5.96
N LEU A 533 -22.75 2.38 -6.55
CA LEU A 533 -21.53 1.64 -6.79
C LEU A 533 -20.94 1.97 -8.16
N CYS A 534 -19.75 2.56 -8.16
CA CYS A 534 -18.99 2.84 -9.37
C CYS A 534 -17.71 2.03 -9.41
N ALA A 535 -17.29 1.63 -10.62
CA ALA A 535 -16.04 0.92 -10.82
C ALA A 535 -15.57 0.99 -12.28
N ARG A 536 -14.38 0.45 -12.50
CA ARG A 536 -13.79 0.31 -13.82
C ARG A 536 -13.61 -1.16 -14.18
N SER A 537 -14.00 -1.51 -15.40
CA SER A 537 -13.70 -2.80 -16.03
C SER A 537 -12.63 -2.66 -17.11
N SER A 538 -12.33 -3.75 -17.82
CA SER A 538 -11.47 -3.68 -19.01
C SER A 538 -12.03 -2.79 -20.12
N ALA A 539 -13.35 -2.53 -20.12
CA ALA A 539 -14.04 -1.81 -21.18
C ALA A 539 -14.23 -0.31 -20.89
N SER A 540 -14.55 0.08 -19.66
CA SER A 540 -14.76 1.49 -19.27
C SER A 540 -14.89 1.65 -17.75
N PHE A 541 -15.02 2.90 -17.31
CA PHE A 541 -15.66 3.24 -16.04
C PHE A 541 -17.19 3.22 -16.18
N PHE A 542 -17.91 2.88 -15.11
CA PHE A 542 -19.37 2.83 -15.07
C PHE A 542 -19.86 2.82 -13.62
N CYS A 543 -21.16 3.08 -13.43
CA CYS A 543 -21.83 3.02 -12.12
C CYS A 543 -23.11 2.16 -12.19
N GLN A 544 -23.60 1.67 -11.05
CA GLN A 544 -24.90 1.03 -10.92
C GLN A 544 -25.66 1.64 -9.75
N ARG A 545 -26.89 2.09 -10.02
CA ARG A 545 -27.73 2.75 -9.01
C ARG A 545 -28.40 1.77 -8.09
N PHE A 546 -28.49 2.13 -6.82
CA PHE A 546 -29.30 1.40 -5.86
C PHE A 546 -30.74 1.92 -5.91
N ASP A 547 -31.73 1.03 -6.02
CA ASP A 547 -33.15 1.40 -6.14
C ASP A 547 -33.96 1.21 -4.85
N GLY A 548 -33.27 1.04 -3.72
CA GLY A 548 -33.87 0.68 -2.43
C GLY A 548 -34.01 -0.83 -2.20
N VAL A 549 -33.85 -1.66 -3.23
CA VAL A 549 -33.95 -3.13 -3.14
C VAL A 549 -32.71 -3.83 -3.69
N GLY A 550 -32.14 -3.31 -4.78
CA GLY A 550 -30.94 -3.86 -5.41
C GLY A 550 -30.34 -2.87 -6.40
N PHE A 551 -29.42 -3.37 -7.22
CA PHE A 551 -28.68 -2.53 -8.16
C PHE A 551 -29.24 -2.63 -9.58
N GLY A 552 -29.44 -1.47 -10.21
CA GLY A 552 -29.98 -1.30 -11.55
C GLY A 552 -28.97 -1.61 -12.67
N PRO A 553 -29.32 -1.28 -13.94
CA PRO A 553 -28.42 -1.44 -15.07
C PRO A 553 -27.19 -0.53 -14.97
N GLU A 554 -26.15 -0.86 -15.74
CA GLU A 554 -24.93 -0.03 -15.83
C GLU A 554 -25.24 1.34 -16.45
N LEU A 555 -24.84 2.38 -15.73
CA LEU A 555 -24.73 3.75 -16.21
C LEU A 555 -23.35 3.95 -16.84
N ALA A 556 -23.33 4.33 -18.12
CA ALA A 556 -22.09 4.47 -18.86
C ALA A 556 -21.23 5.64 -18.34
N GLY A 557 -19.96 5.37 -18.09
CA GLY A 557 -18.97 6.35 -17.67
C GLY A 557 -17.97 6.74 -18.76
N PRO A 558 -16.95 7.54 -18.41
CA PRO A 558 -15.89 7.93 -19.33
C PRO A 558 -15.09 6.72 -19.86
N PRO A 559 -14.39 6.87 -21.00
CA PRO A 559 -13.76 5.78 -21.75
C PRO A 559 -12.43 5.31 -21.12
N LEU A 560 -12.46 4.97 -19.83
CA LEU A 560 -11.29 4.58 -19.04
C LEU A 560 -10.96 3.10 -19.23
N SER A 561 -10.78 2.65 -20.48
CA SER A 561 -10.62 1.22 -20.83
C SER A 561 -9.16 0.73 -20.73
N ASP A 562 -8.94 -0.59 -20.69
CA ASP A 562 -7.58 -1.16 -20.72
C ASP A 562 -6.89 -0.77 -22.04
N ALA A 563 -7.65 -0.79 -23.15
CA ALA A 563 -7.16 -0.38 -24.47
C ALA A 563 -6.74 1.10 -24.54
N ASN A 564 -7.27 1.94 -23.65
CA ASN A 564 -6.91 3.35 -23.53
C ASN A 564 -5.83 3.60 -22.46
N GLY A 565 -5.14 2.54 -21.99
CA GLY A 565 -4.01 2.64 -21.05
C GLY A 565 -4.41 2.74 -19.58
N TRP A 566 -5.68 2.52 -19.24
CA TRP A 566 -6.14 2.52 -17.84
C TRP A 566 -5.92 1.18 -17.14
N ASP A 567 -5.26 0.23 -17.79
CA ASP A 567 -4.68 -0.94 -17.12
C ASP A 567 -3.34 -0.65 -16.44
N ASP A 568 -2.79 0.56 -16.64
CA ASP A 568 -1.65 1.10 -15.92
C ASP A 568 -2.06 1.50 -14.48
N GLN A 569 -1.28 1.03 -13.50
CA GLN A 569 -1.50 1.29 -12.09
C GLN A 569 -1.41 2.76 -11.71
N ALA A 570 -0.48 3.50 -12.31
CA ALA A 570 -0.35 4.94 -12.09
C ALA A 570 -1.54 5.74 -12.65
N ASN A 571 -2.48 5.06 -13.33
CA ASN A 571 -3.73 5.63 -13.80
C ASN A 571 -4.91 5.12 -12.95
N TYR A 572 -5.18 3.81 -12.88
CA TYR A 572 -6.39 3.31 -12.21
C TYR A 572 -6.41 3.57 -10.70
N LEU A 573 -5.25 3.69 -10.03
CA LEU A 573 -5.21 4.03 -8.60
C LEU A 573 -5.49 5.51 -8.30
N THR A 574 -5.55 6.35 -9.32
CA THR A 574 -5.81 7.78 -9.17
C THR A 574 -7.28 8.15 -9.33
N LEU A 575 -8.15 7.16 -9.60
CA LEU A 575 -9.59 7.40 -9.70
C LEU A 575 -10.11 7.90 -8.35
N ARG A 576 -10.68 9.11 -8.35
CA ARG A 576 -11.31 9.78 -7.20
C ARG A 576 -12.70 10.24 -7.62
N MET A 577 -13.61 10.33 -6.65
CA MET A 577 -14.91 10.93 -6.86
C MET A 577 -15.16 12.07 -5.89
N GLY A 578 -15.81 13.12 -6.36
CA GLY A 578 -16.09 14.35 -5.62
C GLY A 578 -16.77 15.38 -6.53
N ASP A 579 -17.58 16.27 -5.98
CA ASP A 579 -18.35 17.27 -6.73
C ASP A 579 -17.43 18.43 -7.16
N VAL A 580 -16.90 18.41 -8.38
CA VAL A 580 -15.96 19.44 -8.85
C VAL A 580 -16.67 20.65 -9.46
N ASP A 581 -17.95 20.54 -9.82
CA ASP A 581 -18.73 21.64 -10.43
C ASP A 581 -19.76 22.30 -9.52
N GLY A 582 -19.98 21.73 -8.33
CA GLY A 582 -20.80 22.26 -7.24
C GLY A 582 -22.29 22.02 -7.47
N ASP A 583 -22.65 21.00 -8.26
CA ASP A 583 -24.04 20.70 -8.59
C ASP A 583 -24.71 19.69 -7.64
N GLY A 584 -23.98 19.23 -6.63
CA GLY A 584 -24.40 18.28 -5.60
C GLY A 584 -24.21 16.82 -6.00
N LYS A 585 -23.59 16.53 -7.16
CA LYS A 585 -23.30 15.17 -7.61
C LYS A 585 -21.80 14.90 -7.58
N ALA A 586 -21.43 13.68 -7.28
CA ALA A 586 -20.05 13.23 -7.34
C ALA A 586 -19.60 13.04 -8.79
N ASP A 587 -18.53 13.74 -9.14
CA ASP A 587 -17.86 13.63 -10.42
C ASP A 587 -16.75 12.58 -10.34
N VAL A 588 -16.24 12.12 -11.48
CA VAL A 588 -15.08 11.22 -11.50
C VAL A 588 -13.86 11.94 -12.07
N CYS A 589 -12.75 11.89 -11.35
CA CYS A 589 -11.46 12.39 -11.82
C CYS A 589 -10.40 11.31 -11.80
N GLY A 590 -9.41 11.45 -12.67
CA GLY A 590 -8.27 10.57 -12.69
C GLY A 590 -7.12 11.11 -13.53
N ARG A 591 -5.98 10.48 -13.32
CA ARG A 591 -4.74 10.75 -14.00
C ARG A 591 -4.52 9.73 -15.11
N SER A 592 -4.13 10.20 -16.27
CA SER A 592 -3.51 9.41 -17.33
C SER A 592 -2.01 9.70 -17.38
N ASN A 593 -1.26 8.96 -18.20
CA ASN A 593 0.15 9.25 -18.44
C ASN A 593 0.39 10.68 -18.98
N THR A 594 -0.60 11.31 -19.63
CA THR A 594 -0.45 12.61 -20.29
C THR A 594 -1.11 13.79 -19.59
N SER A 595 -2.07 13.56 -18.69
CA SER A 595 -2.87 14.64 -18.06
C SER A 595 -3.62 14.14 -16.83
N PHE A 596 -4.08 15.06 -15.98
CA PHE A 596 -5.19 14.83 -15.05
C PHE A 596 -6.47 15.40 -15.67
N MET A 597 -7.60 14.72 -15.47
CA MET A 597 -8.88 15.16 -16.01
C MET A 597 -10.04 14.68 -15.16
N CYS A 598 -11.17 15.39 -15.28
CA CYS A 598 -12.42 15.09 -14.61
C CYS A 598 -13.57 14.95 -15.62
N TRP A 599 -14.64 14.29 -15.21
CA TRP A 599 -15.90 14.22 -15.94
C TRP A 599 -17.02 14.41 -14.94
N ALA A 600 -17.80 15.49 -15.12
CA ALA A 600 -18.88 15.83 -14.21
C ALA A 600 -20.07 14.90 -14.39
N SER A 601 -20.74 14.50 -13.30
CA SER A 601 -21.93 13.69 -13.39
C SER A 601 -23.13 14.51 -13.88
N THR A 602 -23.88 13.93 -14.79
CA THR A 602 -25.14 14.48 -15.28
C THR A 602 -26.35 13.87 -14.58
N GLY A 603 -26.12 13.01 -13.58
CA GLY A 603 -27.08 12.07 -13.02
C GLY A 603 -27.26 10.84 -13.91
N GLU A 604 -27.49 11.02 -15.22
CA GLU A 604 -27.75 9.92 -16.18
C GLU A 604 -26.49 9.44 -16.94
N GLY A 605 -25.31 9.85 -16.51
CA GLY A 605 -24.02 9.59 -17.17
C GLY A 605 -23.03 10.70 -16.82
N PHE A 606 -21.99 10.88 -17.63
CA PHE A 606 -20.94 11.86 -17.36
C PHE A 606 -20.74 12.85 -18.51
N SER A 607 -20.24 14.03 -18.21
CA SER A 607 -19.99 15.13 -19.15
C SER A 607 -18.84 14.83 -20.12
N GLU A 608 -18.56 15.79 -21.00
CA GLU A 608 -17.25 15.85 -21.67
C GLU A 608 -16.14 16.16 -20.65
N GLU A 609 -14.89 15.93 -21.06
CA GLU A 609 -13.70 16.10 -20.21
C GLU A 609 -13.52 17.54 -19.70
N ILE A 610 -13.36 17.68 -18.38
CA ILE A 610 -12.93 18.88 -17.68
C ILE A 610 -11.41 18.81 -17.50
N PRO A 611 -10.63 19.78 -18.03
CA PRO A 611 -9.18 19.76 -17.97
C PRO A 611 -8.66 19.99 -16.53
N GLY A 612 -7.77 19.09 -16.09
CA GLY A 612 -7.14 19.13 -14.78
C GLY A 612 -5.80 19.86 -14.70
N PRO A 613 -5.19 19.93 -13.51
CA PRO A 613 -3.82 20.40 -13.34
C PRO A 613 -2.77 19.48 -14.00
N GLU A 614 -1.55 19.99 -14.14
CA GLU A 614 -0.44 19.28 -14.79
C GLU A 614 0.14 18.19 -13.88
N LEU A 615 -0.52 17.02 -13.87
CA LEU A 615 -0.11 15.85 -13.10
C LEU A 615 0.33 14.68 -14.01
N SER A 616 1.03 14.94 -15.11
CA SER A 616 1.41 13.93 -16.12
C SER A 616 2.72 13.17 -15.81
N ASP A 617 3.01 12.10 -16.55
CA ASP A 617 4.26 11.32 -16.43
C ASP A 617 5.48 12.19 -16.74
N LEU A 618 5.34 13.09 -17.72
CA LEU A 618 6.39 14.02 -18.15
C LEU A 618 6.88 14.90 -16.99
N HIS A 619 6.00 15.17 -16.02
CA HIS A 619 6.29 15.98 -14.84
C HIS A 619 6.52 15.14 -13.58
N GLY A 620 6.74 13.83 -13.73
CA GLY A 620 7.16 12.93 -12.65
C GLY A 620 6.04 12.34 -11.80
N TRP A 621 4.77 12.59 -12.15
CA TRP A 621 3.61 12.13 -11.37
C TRP A 621 3.30 10.64 -11.52
N TYR A 622 4.10 9.87 -12.26
CA TYR A 622 4.00 8.41 -12.31
C TYR A 622 4.49 7.73 -11.03
N GLY A 623 5.21 8.45 -10.15
CA GLY A 623 5.72 7.89 -8.90
C GLY A 623 4.61 7.69 -7.87
N HIS A 624 4.51 6.50 -7.28
CA HIS A 624 3.51 6.15 -6.24
C HIS A 624 3.44 7.15 -5.09
N ARG A 625 4.60 7.66 -4.66
CA ARG A 625 4.70 8.64 -3.56
C ARG A 625 4.04 9.98 -3.87
N TYR A 626 3.65 10.23 -5.12
CA TYR A 626 2.95 11.43 -5.56
C TYR A 626 1.49 11.11 -5.92
N PHE A 627 1.24 10.22 -6.89
CA PHE A 627 -0.12 10.00 -7.38
C PHE A 627 -1.08 9.44 -6.32
N ARG A 628 -0.57 8.74 -5.30
CA ARG A 628 -1.39 8.25 -4.18
C ARG A 628 -1.90 9.36 -3.28
N THR A 629 -1.24 10.52 -3.29
CA THR A 629 -1.62 11.68 -2.48
C THR A 629 -2.64 12.57 -3.16
N ILE A 630 -3.10 12.25 -4.38
CA ILE A 630 -4.13 13.03 -5.06
C ILE A 630 -5.47 12.88 -4.30
N ARG A 631 -6.09 14.01 -3.98
CA ARG A 631 -7.37 14.14 -3.30
C ARG A 631 -8.27 15.15 -4.02
N LEU A 632 -9.58 14.89 -3.93
CA LEU A 632 -10.64 15.82 -4.30
C LEU A 632 -11.25 16.34 -3.01
N VAL A 633 -11.05 17.63 -2.71
CA VAL A 633 -11.38 18.23 -1.41
C VAL A 633 -11.72 19.69 -1.58
N ASP A 634 -12.74 20.18 -0.87
CA ASP A 634 -13.07 21.61 -0.85
C ASP A 634 -12.20 22.31 0.21
N VAL A 635 -11.14 23.00 -0.22
CA VAL A 635 -10.21 23.70 0.69
C VAL A 635 -10.51 25.20 0.81
N ASP A 636 -11.39 25.75 -0.03
CA ASP A 636 -11.77 27.16 0.02
C ASP A 636 -13.21 27.42 0.50
N GLY A 637 -13.99 26.36 0.69
CA GLY A 637 -15.35 26.37 1.22
C GLY A 637 -16.40 26.82 0.20
N ASP A 638 -16.10 26.71 -1.10
CA ASP A 638 -17.01 27.16 -2.15
C ASP A 638 -18.03 26.11 -2.61
N GLY A 639 -17.97 24.91 -2.02
CA GLY A 639 -18.82 23.76 -2.32
C GLY A 639 -18.33 22.93 -3.50
N LYS A 640 -17.17 23.23 -4.08
CA LYS A 640 -16.54 22.42 -5.13
C LYS A 640 -15.31 21.72 -4.60
N SER A 641 -15.09 20.51 -5.10
CA SER A 641 -13.90 19.72 -4.84
C SER A 641 -12.73 20.26 -5.65
N ASP A 642 -11.70 20.69 -4.94
CA ASP A 642 -10.41 21.08 -5.48
C ASP A 642 -9.48 19.88 -5.61
N VAL A 643 -8.43 19.99 -6.43
CA VAL A 643 -7.40 18.96 -6.51
C VAL A 643 -6.27 19.33 -5.58
N CYS A 644 -5.98 18.51 -4.57
CA CYS A 644 -4.79 18.64 -3.73
C CYS A 644 -3.90 17.41 -3.87
N ALA A 645 -2.60 17.60 -4.02
CA ALA A 645 -1.65 16.51 -4.13
C ALA A 645 -0.25 16.92 -3.65
N ARG A 646 0.45 15.98 -3.03
CA ARG A 646 1.83 16.17 -2.58
C ARG A 646 2.81 15.79 -3.69
N GLY A 647 3.53 16.78 -4.20
CA GLY A 647 4.67 16.60 -5.09
C GLY A 647 6.01 16.51 -4.37
N GLY A 648 7.11 16.46 -5.13
CA GLY A 648 8.47 16.42 -4.56
C GLY A 648 8.86 17.71 -3.80
N ALA A 649 8.20 18.82 -4.10
CA ALA A 649 8.48 20.14 -3.51
C ALA A 649 7.56 20.54 -2.33
N GLY A 650 6.46 19.82 -2.12
CA GLY A 650 5.46 20.10 -1.07
C GLY A 650 4.06 19.71 -1.47
N LEU A 651 3.07 20.14 -0.69
CA LEU A 651 1.65 20.06 -1.06
C LEU A 651 1.31 21.17 -2.06
N ASP A 652 0.61 20.80 -3.12
CA ASP A 652 0.07 21.70 -4.13
C ASP A 652 -1.44 21.49 -4.22
N CYS A 653 -2.21 22.58 -4.26
CA CYS A 653 -3.65 22.54 -4.48
C CYS A 653 -4.05 23.42 -5.68
N TRP A 654 -5.06 23.00 -6.42
CA TRP A 654 -5.62 23.71 -7.56
C TRP A 654 -7.14 23.81 -7.38
N LEU A 655 -7.64 25.03 -7.23
CA LEU A 655 -9.04 25.28 -6.89
C LEU A 655 -9.94 25.16 -8.12
N SER A 656 -11.08 24.50 -7.97
CA SER A 656 -12.05 24.32 -9.04
C SER A 656 -12.87 25.59 -9.28
N ASP A 657 -13.11 25.93 -10.54
CA ASP A 657 -14.15 26.90 -10.94
C ASP A 657 -15.38 26.24 -11.58
N GLY A 658 -15.44 24.90 -11.54
CA GLY A 658 -16.44 24.04 -12.19
C GLY A 658 -16.21 23.80 -13.68
N ALA A 659 -15.28 24.50 -14.33
CA ALA A 659 -14.87 24.27 -15.71
C ALA A 659 -13.40 23.86 -15.85
N GLY A 660 -12.63 23.94 -14.76
CA GLY A 660 -11.25 23.51 -14.64
C GLY A 660 -10.66 23.98 -13.31
N PHE A 661 -9.33 23.98 -13.20
CA PHE A 661 -8.63 24.29 -11.95
C PHE A 661 -7.60 25.42 -12.12
N PRO A 662 -8.04 26.67 -12.39
CA PRO A 662 -7.14 27.76 -12.80
C PRO A 662 -6.34 28.37 -11.64
N THR A 663 -6.79 28.22 -10.40
CA THR A 663 -6.22 28.90 -9.24
C THR A 663 -5.29 27.95 -8.48
N TYR A 664 -4.01 28.29 -8.41
CA TYR A 664 -3.03 27.53 -7.65
C TYR A 664 -2.88 28.07 -6.22
N VAL A 665 -2.87 27.16 -5.24
CA VAL A 665 -2.62 27.42 -3.83
C VAL A 665 -1.45 26.55 -3.36
N ALA A 666 -0.40 27.19 -2.87
CA ALA A 666 0.74 26.48 -2.29
C ALA A 666 0.40 26.00 -0.88
N GLY A 667 0.61 24.71 -0.64
CA GLY A 667 0.41 24.08 0.66
C GLY A 667 1.66 24.10 1.55
N PRO A 668 1.62 23.36 2.67
CA PRO A 668 2.77 23.14 3.51
C PRO A 668 3.94 22.52 2.73
N ALA A 669 5.16 22.85 3.14
CA ALA A 669 6.36 22.57 2.34
C ALA A 669 6.63 21.07 2.10
N TRP A 670 6.12 20.16 2.95
CA TRP A 670 6.23 18.69 2.96
C TRP A 670 7.08 18.01 1.85
N ALA A 671 8.34 18.43 1.71
CA ALA A 671 9.13 18.14 0.51
C ALA A 671 9.89 16.82 0.65
N ASP A 672 10.20 16.16 -0.46
CA ASP A 672 11.05 14.95 -0.46
C ASP A 672 12.41 15.24 0.19
N ALA A 673 12.96 16.44 -0.04
CA ALA A 673 14.23 16.88 0.54
C ALA A 673 14.21 16.98 2.08
N GLN A 674 13.02 16.98 2.69
CA GLN A 674 12.79 16.99 4.14
C GLN A 674 12.37 15.61 4.66
N GLY A 675 12.38 14.57 3.82
CA GLY A 675 12.09 13.18 4.19
C GLY A 675 10.68 12.70 3.87
N TRP A 676 9.77 13.60 3.47
CA TRP A 676 8.34 13.31 3.23
C TRP A 676 8.06 12.37 2.05
N GLY A 677 9.07 12.04 1.24
CA GLY A 677 8.98 11.05 0.18
C GLY A 677 9.01 9.59 0.67
N SER A 678 9.08 9.36 1.98
CA SER A 678 9.12 8.03 2.58
C SER A 678 7.71 7.45 2.79
N PRO A 679 7.48 6.14 2.59
CA PRO A 679 6.17 5.49 2.73
C PRO A 679 5.46 5.78 4.05
N GLN A 680 6.21 5.78 5.16
CA GLN A 680 5.65 6.04 6.50
C GLN A 680 5.10 7.45 6.73
N TYR A 681 5.23 8.35 5.73
CA TYR A 681 4.70 9.70 5.76
C TYR A 681 3.66 9.92 4.67
N TYR A 682 3.98 9.73 3.38
CA TYR A 682 3.02 10.05 2.31
C TYR A 682 1.77 9.15 2.32
N MET A 683 1.84 7.93 2.88
CA MET A 683 0.66 7.06 3.04
C MET A 683 -0.28 7.53 4.16
N THR A 684 0.17 8.47 4.99
CA THR A 684 -0.61 9.06 6.08
C THR A 684 -1.25 10.38 5.68
N PHE A 685 -1.11 10.81 4.42
CA PHE A 685 -1.78 12.01 3.94
C PHE A 685 -3.30 11.84 4.02
N ARG A 686 -3.95 12.76 4.73
CA ARG A 686 -5.40 12.85 4.91
C ARG A 686 -5.87 14.22 4.44
N ALA A 687 -6.88 14.21 3.60
CA ALA A 687 -7.69 15.37 3.24
C ALA A 687 -9.05 14.83 2.76
N SER A 688 -10.13 15.21 3.44
CA SER A 688 -11.49 14.82 3.13
C SER A 688 -12.46 15.89 3.60
N GLY A 689 -13.47 16.20 2.79
CA GLY A 689 -14.52 17.14 3.18
C GLY A 689 -15.49 16.51 4.19
N PRO A 690 -16.20 17.33 4.99
CA PRO A 690 -17.27 16.81 5.82
C PRO A 690 -18.34 16.13 4.94
N PRO A 691 -18.91 14.99 5.39
CA PRO A 691 -19.98 14.35 4.64
C PRO A 691 -21.19 15.31 4.51
N PRO A 692 -21.99 15.19 3.42
CA PRO A 692 -23.21 15.98 3.28
C PRO A 692 -24.13 15.75 4.49
N ARG A 693 -24.38 16.80 5.27
CA ARG A 693 -25.23 16.68 6.47
C ARG A 693 -26.66 16.37 6.08
N HIS A 694 -27.29 15.43 6.78
CA HIS A 694 -28.69 15.09 6.55
C HIS A 694 -29.58 16.28 6.95
N PRO A 695 -30.66 16.58 6.23
CA PRO A 695 -31.57 17.67 6.59
C PRO A 695 -32.16 17.60 8.02
N SER A 696 -32.14 16.42 8.67
CA SER A 696 -32.54 16.24 10.07
C SER A 696 -31.54 16.80 11.09
N ASP A 697 -30.29 17.03 10.69
CA ASP A 697 -29.19 17.43 11.59
C ASP A 697 -29.19 18.95 11.87
N GLY A 698 -30.12 19.69 11.24
CA GLY A 698 -30.36 21.13 11.40
C GLY A 698 -30.94 21.55 12.76
N GLY A 699 -30.58 20.86 13.84
CA GLY A 699 -31.09 21.02 15.19
C GLY A 699 -30.23 21.85 16.14
N GLY A 700 -29.31 22.71 15.68
CA GLY A 700 -28.56 23.55 16.63
C GLY A 700 -27.39 24.36 16.07
N GLY A 701 -27.66 25.49 15.42
CA GLY A 701 -26.60 26.44 15.06
C GLY A 701 -27.09 27.57 14.18
N GLY A 702 -27.56 28.67 14.77
CA GLY A 702 -27.99 29.84 14.01
C GLY A 702 -26.80 30.63 13.47
N GLY A 703 -26.59 30.59 12.16
CA GLY A 703 -25.78 31.54 11.40
C GLY A 703 -26.66 32.29 10.40
N GLY A 704 -26.91 33.58 10.63
CA GLY A 704 -27.77 34.41 9.80
C GLY A 704 -27.11 34.83 8.49
N GLY A 705 -27.65 34.38 7.36
CA GLY A 705 -27.42 34.95 6.04
C GLY A 705 -28.55 35.91 5.65
N GLU A 706 -28.22 37.19 5.50
CA GLU A 706 -29.14 38.28 5.18
C GLU A 706 -29.83 38.10 3.81
N GLY A 707 -31.14 38.31 3.80
CA GLY A 707 -31.95 38.32 2.58
C GLY A 707 -31.69 39.54 1.70
N GLY A 708 -31.38 39.29 0.43
CA GLY A 708 -31.37 40.27 -0.64
C GLY A 708 -32.60 40.14 -1.54
N SER A 709 -33.70 40.81 -1.18
CA SER A 709 -34.86 40.99 -2.05
C SER A 709 -34.55 41.95 -3.21
N ASN A 710 -34.96 41.61 -4.43
CA ASN A 710 -35.49 42.59 -5.39
C ASN A 710 -36.40 41.88 -6.40
N GLY A 711 -37.69 42.24 -6.37
CA GLY A 711 -38.68 41.80 -7.33
C GLY A 711 -38.81 42.73 -8.54
N ALA A 712 -39.40 42.20 -9.62
CA ALA A 712 -40.69 42.65 -10.16
C ALA A 712 -40.84 42.27 -11.64
N GLY A 713 -41.99 41.68 -11.99
CA GLY A 713 -42.67 42.02 -13.25
C GLY A 713 -43.22 40.88 -14.10
N GLY A 714 -44.52 40.61 -13.96
CA GLY A 714 -45.40 40.42 -15.12
C GLY A 714 -45.87 39.00 -15.44
N GLY A 715 -47.11 38.67 -15.08
CA GLY A 715 -47.91 37.69 -15.82
C GLY A 715 -48.23 38.19 -17.24
N PRO A 716 -48.78 37.33 -18.12
CA PRO A 716 -50.22 37.12 -18.08
C PRO A 716 -50.73 35.70 -18.42
N SER A 717 -51.97 35.50 -17.99
CA SER A 717 -53.03 34.56 -18.38
C SER A 717 -53.00 33.92 -19.78
N GLY A 718 -53.52 32.68 -19.85
CA GLY A 718 -54.19 32.16 -21.06
C GLY A 718 -54.52 30.66 -21.06
N SER A 719 -55.81 30.35 -20.86
CA SER A 719 -56.63 29.25 -21.45
C SER A 719 -55.96 27.96 -21.93
N GLY A 720 -56.39 26.74 -21.59
CA GLY A 720 -57.76 26.21 -21.45
C GLY A 720 -57.83 24.88 -22.24
N GLY A 721 -58.61 23.90 -21.80
CA GLY A 721 -58.83 22.68 -22.61
C GLY A 721 -59.29 21.43 -21.86
N ASN A 722 -60.60 21.21 -21.88
CA ASN A 722 -61.40 20.02 -21.55
C ASN A 722 -60.81 18.62 -21.82
N GLY A 723 -61.30 17.65 -21.03
CA GLY A 723 -61.50 16.24 -21.41
C GLY A 723 -61.67 15.32 -20.20
N SER A 724 -62.81 15.36 -19.51
CA SER A 724 -63.94 14.38 -19.57
C SER A 724 -63.67 12.98 -19.02
N ASP A 725 -64.50 12.65 -18.01
CA ASP A 725 -65.07 11.33 -17.64
C ASP A 725 -64.16 10.20 -17.18
N ALA A 726 -64.57 9.29 -16.29
CA ALA A 726 -65.66 9.18 -15.32
C ALA A 726 -65.38 7.83 -14.60
N GLY A 727 -65.65 7.73 -13.29
CA GLY A 727 -65.50 6.45 -12.60
C GLY A 727 -65.53 6.57 -11.09
N GLU A 728 -66.70 6.89 -10.54
CA GLU A 728 -67.04 6.60 -9.15
C GLU A 728 -66.82 5.11 -8.83
N THR A 729 -66.30 4.80 -7.65
CA THR A 729 -67.05 3.98 -6.69
C THR A 729 -66.56 4.22 -5.27
N ASP A 730 -67.54 4.45 -4.40
CA ASP A 730 -67.52 4.59 -2.96
C ASP A 730 -66.70 3.55 -2.21
N GLY A 731 -66.27 3.92 -0.99
CA GLY A 731 -66.30 2.93 0.09
C GLY A 731 -65.43 3.19 1.31
N GLY A 732 -65.79 4.18 2.13
CA GLY A 732 -65.80 3.96 3.58
C GLY A 732 -64.59 4.41 4.40
N SER A 733 -64.79 5.54 5.11
CA SER A 733 -64.76 5.69 6.57
C SER A 733 -63.72 4.86 7.36
N GLY A 734 -62.90 5.42 8.24
CA GLY A 734 -62.90 6.72 8.88
C GLY A 734 -62.01 6.63 10.14
N ASP A 735 -61.59 7.80 10.62
CA ASP A 735 -61.18 8.16 12.00
C ASP A 735 -60.20 7.20 12.72
N GLY A 736 -59.01 7.62 13.17
CA GLY A 736 -58.69 8.90 13.79
C GLY A 736 -58.06 8.63 15.16
N CYS A 737 -56.86 9.19 15.37
CA CYS A 737 -56.21 9.58 16.63
C CYS A 737 -56.16 8.60 17.83
N GLY A 738 -54.95 8.44 18.39
CA GLY A 738 -54.83 8.07 19.80
C GLY A 738 -53.42 7.74 20.28
N CYS A 739 -52.59 8.76 20.53
CA CYS A 739 -51.47 8.64 21.46
C CYS A 739 -51.98 8.23 22.85
N ARG A 740 -51.32 7.28 23.52
CA ARG A 740 -51.12 7.28 24.97
C ARG A 740 -50.07 6.27 25.42
N THR A 741 -49.12 6.82 26.17
CA THR A 741 -48.17 6.19 27.06
C THR A 741 -48.86 5.51 28.24
N THR A 742 -48.30 4.40 28.70
CA THR A 742 -48.37 3.96 30.11
C THR A 742 -47.15 3.12 30.46
N ASP A 743 -46.32 3.64 31.35
CA ASP A 743 -45.57 2.85 32.34
C ASP A 743 -46.54 1.97 33.14
N GLU A 744 -46.18 0.72 33.42
CA GLU A 744 -46.42 0.13 34.75
C GLU A 744 -45.40 -0.98 35.05
N ASP A 745 -44.83 -0.82 36.23
CA ASP A 745 -43.89 -1.65 36.94
C ASP A 745 -44.61 -2.79 37.70
N ARG A 746 -43.85 -3.83 38.09
CA ARG A 746 -44.11 -4.95 39.04
C ARG A 746 -44.41 -6.35 38.48
N GLY A 747 -43.60 -7.30 38.97
CA GLY A 747 -44.17 -8.42 39.72
C GLY A 747 -43.55 -9.80 39.52
N ALA A 748 -42.57 -10.12 40.36
CA ALA A 748 -41.89 -11.40 40.48
C ALA A 748 -42.78 -12.63 40.77
N ARG A 749 -42.32 -13.80 40.30
CA ARG A 749 -42.36 -15.18 40.86
C ARG A 749 -41.69 -16.09 39.82
N GLY A 750 -40.59 -16.80 40.01
CA GLY A 750 -40.04 -17.44 41.20
C GLY A 750 -40.01 -18.95 40.95
N LEU A 751 -38.85 -19.53 40.62
CA LEU A 751 -38.55 -20.90 41.00
C LEU A 751 -37.05 -21.11 41.23
N VAL A 752 -36.81 -21.73 42.37
CA VAL A 752 -35.57 -21.96 43.09
C VAL A 752 -35.00 -23.33 42.70
N ALA A 753 -33.68 -23.44 42.57
CA ALA A 753 -32.89 -24.46 43.28
C ALA A 753 -31.37 -24.40 42.96
N LEU A 754 -30.60 -24.02 44.00
CA LEU A 754 -29.41 -24.69 44.56
C LEU A 754 -28.23 -25.06 43.63
N GLY A 755 -26.96 -24.70 43.88
CA GLY A 755 -26.31 -24.09 45.04
C GLY A 755 -24.85 -23.74 44.69
N ALA A 756 -24.36 -22.57 45.10
CA ALA A 756 -23.43 -22.36 46.23
C ALA A 756 -21.98 -22.83 45.97
N VAL A 757 -21.04 -21.91 45.65
CA VAL A 757 -20.12 -21.18 46.58
C VAL A 757 -18.89 -22.04 46.95
N ALA A 758 -17.63 -21.58 47.00
CA ALA A 758 -16.91 -20.39 46.56
C ALA A 758 -15.39 -20.60 46.83
N ALA A 759 -14.58 -19.74 46.20
CA ALA A 759 -13.38 -19.07 46.73
C ALA A 759 -12.11 -19.85 47.17
N ALA A 760 -11.03 -19.57 46.41
CA ALA A 760 -9.73 -19.01 46.82
C ALA A 760 -8.88 -19.65 47.94
N LEU A 761 -7.60 -19.97 47.64
CA LEU A 761 -6.39 -19.24 48.10
C LEU A 761 -5.10 -20.08 47.88
N VAL A 762 -4.13 -19.47 47.17
CA VAL A 762 -2.72 -19.20 47.53
C VAL A 762 -1.76 -20.33 48.02
N ALA A 763 -0.56 -20.27 47.40
CA ALA A 763 0.80 -20.55 47.90
C ALA A 763 1.44 -21.95 47.75
N ALA A 764 2.45 -21.95 46.87
CA ALA A 764 3.84 -22.32 47.11
C ALA A 764 4.18 -23.71 47.68
N ARG A 765 4.98 -24.48 46.90
CA ARG A 765 6.34 -24.87 47.33
C ARG A 765 7.16 -25.58 46.24
N SER A 766 8.36 -25.03 46.07
CA SER A 766 9.56 -25.68 45.54
C SER A 766 9.84 -27.07 46.15
N ARG A 767 10.39 -28.01 45.36
CA ARG A 767 11.76 -28.57 45.51
C ARG A 767 12.01 -29.81 44.62
N ARG A 768 13.04 -29.68 43.79
CA ARG A 768 14.17 -30.60 43.51
C ARG A 768 13.95 -32.13 43.50
N ARG A 769 14.36 -32.76 42.39
CA ARG A 769 15.28 -33.93 42.28
C ARG A 769 15.59 -34.15 40.78
N THR A 770 16.78 -33.82 40.26
CA THR A 770 18.02 -34.63 40.16
C THR A 770 17.85 -36.07 39.64
N GLY A 771 18.54 -36.40 38.54
CA GLY A 771 18.88 -37.78 38.15
C GLY A 771 18.73 -38.04 36.65
N THR A 772 19.73 -37.72 35.82
CA THR A 772 20.75 -38.65 35.26
C THR A 772 20.31 -39.46 34.03
N HIS A 773 21.02 -39.20 32.92
CA HIS A 773 21.24 -40.03 31.72
C HIS A 773 21.40 -41.54 32.00
N PRO A 774 21.09 -42.40 31.01
CA PRO A 774 22.16 -42.88 30.12
C PRO A 774 21.79 -43.03 28.63
N ARG A 775 22.84 -42.82 27.82
CA ARG A 775 23.13 -43.29 26.45
C ARG A 775 22.18 -44.33 25.83
N ARG A 776 21.73 -44.05 24.61
CA ARG A 776 22.25 -44.70 23.39
C ARG A 776 22.14 -43.76 22.20
#